data_AF-A0A381WID4-F1
#
_entry.id   AF-A0A381WID4-F1
#
_cell.length_a   1.000
_cell.length_b   1.000
_cell.length_c   1.000
_cell.angle_alpha   90.00
_cell.angle_beta   90.00
_cell.angle_gamma   90.00
#
_symmetry.space_group_name_H-M   'P 1'
#
loop_
_entity.id
_entity.type
_entity.pdbx_description
1 polymer ?
#
loop_
_entity_poly.entity_id
_entity_poly.type
_entity_poly.pdbx_seq_one_letter_code
_entity_poly.pdbx_strand_id
1 'polypeptide(L)'
;MKKPNFVKTLQDNSIEQRTEEWYKKRTTMITASDCGTILGYNSKFTTSDDLLTNKLNNVRLDNVHLRHGNHYEPIAIDIFEQKYKEKVWSVGLLTHKNKKYKFLGASPDGVTSNHCLVEIKCPSSRMIDGSISLHYYAQVQLQLEVSDFELCYFYECSFKEVRTKGECKNKEYCGYNEKKENWWYLAYDYLRPIKRDRKWFEDNKEKFKQFYDEMIYQQKQQKQINKNSRKRKLPPSLLNGGQTKKRKKIKNIPWINEGKIRNYCIGDTLCDWLDMYGAKNNYQKEQNNPFTLLKFKKTNQFKSIVMNTIEKKFKNDCQRLPQNYGNYTYDLIRLTNDYMNKGTKIIINGMLQDEDDKIYTVFDLLVRSDYIENVFNKRKFKASVKKQFKADSTYSQKHDEEWFYIPVSIKYKILPFSSNGMTLTNESVMKLYKAQCAFKNKILTKNQVHQSDITFIIGSGWKMTKNGQKFKNHKKRDWERPGYINLTNQDIKYVQMIDDALIWYRDVEKNGKKWKVEPKPTRKELYPLILSNSPGYWGAAKKKIATNLKEISLLWQVGPSNRIKAHEKNIYTWDNPKLNPQILGFKKETKRAKILQKIIDVNKMKKTKILPKKIENNLDNWKNPNRVEFYVDFETLNSLYGGKSIIYLIGLTVVIPDKIKKKFHTNNKKRYYDFKAESLTKSEEYRIIEEWLNQMKSVLKKYNLKRKDVNCYCWSNAENSFLNAARKRHGKENSSKWKVDFTDVMELIKSEPVVIKDCLSGFGLKSVSGAMNKHGMINKKYDTKCSSGEVSMAFAINYYEHKSQEVMDDIVGYNELDCDVIYEILTYLRKHHT
;
A
#
# COMPACT_ATOMS: atom_id res chain seq x y z
N MET A 1 -12.29 45.30 -3.58
CA MET A 1 -12.61 45.48 -2.15
C MET A 1 -11.57 46.39 -1.52
N LYS A 2 -11.98 47.35 -0.67
CA LYS A 2 -11.07 48.20 0.11
C LYS A 2 -10.38 47.35 1.19
N LYS A 3 -9.07 47.55 1.41
CA LYS A 3 -8.30 46.85 2.45
C LYS A 3 -8.86 47.20 3.84
N PRO A 4 -9.25 46.23 4.69
CA PRO A 4 -9.73 46.51 6.05
C PRO A 4 -8.64 47.08 6.96
N ASN A 5 -9.02 47.92 7.93
CA ASN A 5 -8.06 48.55 8.85
C ASN A 5 -7.26 47.54 9.69
N PHE A 6 -7.88 46.46 10.15
CA PHE A 6 -7.18 45.43 10.94
C PHE A 6 -6.06 44.75 10.15
N VAL A 7 -6.20 44.62 8.82
CA VAL A 7 -5.16 44.08 7.95
C VAL A 7 -3.95 45.00 7.95
N LYS A 8 -4.16 46.33 7.87
CA LYS A 8 -3.08 47.31 7.96
C LYS A 8 -2.37 47.21 9.31
N THR A 9 -3.13 47.14 10.41
CA THR A 9 -2.57 46.95 11.76
C THR A 9 -1.75 45.66 11.88
N LEU A 10 -2.18 44.55 11.27
CA LEU A 10 -1.41 43.31 11.27
C LEU A 10 -0.11 43.45 10.47
N GLN A 11 -0.18 44.09 9.29
CA GLN A 11 0.98 44.32 8.43
C GLN A 11 2.03 45.20 9.13
N ASP A 12 1.60 46.31 9.73
CA ASP A 12 2.46 47.25 10.47
C ASP A 12 3.14 46.58 11.69
N ASN A 13 2.51 45.56 12.28
CA ASN A 13 3.04 44.81 13.42
C ASN A 13 3.75 43.49 13.03
N SER A 14 4.01 43.28 11.75
CA SER A 14 4.61 42.04 11.23
C SER A 14 5.94 42.31 10.53
N ILE A 15 6.83 41.31 10.54
CA ILE A 15 8.07 41.38 9.75
C ILE A 15 7.80 40.76 8.38
N GLU A 16 7.99 41.52 7.29
CA GLU A 16 7.70 41.07 5.93
C GLU A 16 8.36 39.73 5.59
N GLN A 17 7.58 38.81 5.01
CA GLN A 17 8.03 37.45 4.74
C GLN A 17 9.16 37.42 3.70
N ARG A 18 10.06 36.43 3.81
CA ARG A 18 11.20 36.20 2.88
C ARG A 18 12.27 37.31 2.90
N THR A 19 12.23 38.27 3.82
CA THR A 19 13.31 39.24 4.08
C THR A 19 14.40 38.64 4.98
N GLU A 20 15.62 39.22 4.98
CA GLU A 20 16.69 38.77 5.90
C GLU A 20 16.28 38.87 7.37
N GLU A 21 15.59 39.95 7.74
CA GLU A 21 15.09 40.17 9.09
C GLU A 21 14.12 39.05 9.51
N TRP A 22 13.22 38.67 8.61
CA TRP A 22 12.31 37.54 8.81
C TRP A 22 13.07 36.24 9.07
N TYR A 23 14.08 35.91 8.26
CA TYR A 23 14.91 34.72 8.49
C TYR A 23 15.64 34.78 9.83
N LYS A 24 16.26 35.92 10.17
CA LYS A 24 17.01 36.11 11.42
C LYS A 24 16.09 36.00 12.64
N LYS A 25 14.89 36.59 12.60
CA LYS A 25 13.95 36.52 13.72
C LYS A 25 13.50 35.08 13.99
N ARG A 26 13.22 34.32 12.92
CA ARG A 26 12.75 32.93 13.00
C ARG A 26 13.75 31.94 13.62
N THR A 27 15.05 32.24 13.63
CA THR A 27 16.05 31.36 14.29
C THR A 27 16.06 31.53 15.81
N THR A 28 15.55 32.66 16.30
CA THR A 28 15.52 33.01 17.73
C THR A 28 14.18 32.73 18.42
N MET A 29 13.23 32.11 17.70
CA MET A 29 11.89 31.85 18.21
C MET A 29 11.31 30.55 17.67
N ILE A 30 10.21 30.09 18.26
CA ILE A 30 9.39 28.98 17.75
C ILE A 30 8.36 29.56 16.79
N THR A 31 8.33 29.03 15.57
CA THR A 31 7.38 29.42 14.53
C THR A 31 6.27 28.37 14.40
N ALA A 32 5.11 28.75 13.86
CA ALA A 32 3.99 27.82 13.67
C ALA A 32 4.37 26.50 12.97
N SER A 33 5.23 26.55 11.96
CA SER A 33 5.73 25.36 11.26
C SER A 33 6.58 24.42 12.11
N ASP A 34 7.11 24.90 13.25
CA ASP A 34 7.95 24.11 14.15
C ASP A 34 7.11 23.24 15.10
N CYS A 35 5.90 23.69 15.45
CA CYS A 35 5.08 23.09 16.51
C CYS A 35 4.78 21.60 16.28
N GLY A 36 4.41 21.22 15.06
CA GLY A 36 4.14 19.82 14.75
C GLY A 36 5.38 18.92 14.94
N THR A 37 6.58 19.46 14.76
CA THR A 37 7.83 18.72 15.01
C THR A 37 8.15 18.64 16.49
N ILE A 38 7.98 19.73 17.24
CA ILE A 38 8.14 19.77 18.71
C ILE A 38 7.20 18.77 19.39
N LEU A 39 5.96 18.65 18.91
CA LEU A 39 4.97 17.70 19.43
C LEU A 39 5.17 16.25 18.93
N GLY A 40 6.17 16.00 18.09
CA GLY A 40 6.49 14.67 17.56
C GLY A 40 5.59 14.19 16.41
N TYR A 41 4.72 15.05 15.88
CA TYR A 41 3.83 14.74 14.74
C TYR A 41 4.59 14.57 13.43
N ASN A 42 5.82 15.08 13.36
CA ASN A 42 6.71 14.97 12.20
C ASN A 42 7.88 14.00 12.37
N SER A 43 7.89 13.19 13.45
CA SER A 43 9.02 12.34 13.87
C SER A 43 9.56 11.35 12.82
N LYS A 44 8.81 11.07 11.75
CA LYS A 44 9.27 10.25 10.63
C LYS A 44 10.24 10.96 9.68
N PHE A 45 10.23 12.29 9.67
CA PHE A 45 11.03 13.13 8.78
C PHE A 45 12.02 13.97 9.57
N THR A 46 11.57 14.53 10.69
CA THR A 46 12.39 15.42 11.53
C THR A 46 11.96 15.24 12.98
N THR A 47 12.92 14.99 13.86
CA THR A 47 12.69 14.92 15.30
C THR A 47 12.80 16.29 15.95
N SER A 48 12.36 16.41 17.21
CA SER A 48 12.56 17.62 18.01
C SER A 48 14.04 17.97 18.14
N ASP A 49 14.93 16.96 18.28
CA ASP A 49 16.37 17.17 18.40
C ASP A 49 16.99 17.65 17.08
N ASP A 50 16.52 17.14 15.93
CA ASP A 50 16.94 17.62 14.61
C ASP A 50 16.53 19.08 14.40
N LEU A 51 15.29 19.42 14.80
CA LEU A 51 14.81 20.80 14.73
C LEU A 51 15.64 21.73 15.63
N LEU A 52 15.94 21.31 16.86
CA LEU A 52 16.81 22.06 17.77
C LEU A 52 18.18 22.30 17.14
N THR A 53 18.79 21.27 16.56
CA THR A 53 20.07 21.35 15.85
C THR A 53 20.00 22.33 14.68
N ASN A 54 18.95 22.27 13.86
CA ASN A 54 18.75 23.17 12.73
C ASN A 54 18.59 24.63 13.16
N LYS A 55 17.86 24.88 14.27
CA LYS A 55 17.69 26.22 14.88
C LYS A 55 19.01 26.78 15.40
N LEU A 56 19.86 25.93 16.00
CA LEU A 56 21.18 26.34 16.50
C LEU A 56 22.16 26.66 15.38
N ASN A 57 22.14 25.88 14.30
CA ASN A 57 23.08 25.99 13.19
C ASN A 57 22.57 26.90 12.05
N ASN A 58 21.41 27.55 12.20
CA ASN A 58 20.77 28.37 11.17
C ASN A 58 20.63 27.67 9.81
N VAL A 59 20.35 26.36 9.82
CA VAL A 59 20.25 25.56 8.59
C VAL A 59 19.04 26.01 7.78
N ARG A 60 19.28 26.46 6.54
CA ARG A 60 18.22 26.72 5.57
C ARG A 60 17.91 25.43 4.81
N LEU A 61 16.68 24.95 4.95
CA LEU A 61 16.19 23.80 4.18
C LEU A 61 15.77 24.26 2.79
N ASP A 62 16.43 23.77 1.75
CA ASP A 62 15.95 23.83 0.36
C ASP A 62 15.73 22.41 -0.15
N ASN A 63 14.52 22.14 -0.66
CA ASN A 63 14.20 20.87 -1.28
C ASN A 63 13.15 21.04 -2.37
N VAL A 64 13.04 20.03 -3.25
CA VAL A 64 12.12 20.06 -4.40
C VAL A 64 10.65 20.30 -4.01
N HIS A 65 10.23 19.85 -2.83
CA HIS A 65 8.86 20.01 -2.35
C HIS A 65 8.58 21.45 -1.87
N LEU A 66 9.54 22.08 -1.19
CA LEU A 66 9.48 23.49 -0.80
C LEU A 66 9.46 24.39 -2.05
N ARG A 67 10.32 24.12 -3.03
CA ARG A 67 10.33 24.87 -4.30
C ARG A 67 9.01 24.75 -5.07
N HIS A 68 8.43 23.55 -5.10
CA HIS A 68 7.11 23.33 -5.70
C HIS A 68 6.01 24.10 -4.95
N GLY A 69 6.02 24.06 -3.61
CA GLY A 69 5.08 24.81 -2.78
C GLY A 69 5.15 26.32 -3.04
N ASN A 70 6.35 26.90 -2.95
CA ASN A 70 6.60 28.32 -3.15
C ASN A 70 6.19 28.82 -4.55
N HIS A 71 6.34 27.97 -5.57
CA HIS A 71 5.96 28.32 -6.94
C HIS A 71 4.45 28.40 -7.11
N TYR A 72 3.71 27.43 -6.54
CA TYR A 72 2.27 27.31 -6.75
C TYR A 72 1.42 28.04 -5.70
N GLU A 73 1.99 28.48 -4.59
CA GLU A 73 1.28 29.21 -3.52
C GLU A 73 0.59 30.49 -4.03
N PRO A 74 1.25 31.41 -4.79
CA PRO A 74 0.55 32.58 -5.34
C PRO A 74 -0.60 32.21 -6.28
N ILE A 75 -0.40 31.19 -7.12
CA ILE A 75 -1.42 30.70 -8.06
C ILE A 75 -2.62 30.12 -7.28
N ALA A 76 -2.36 29.41 -6.18
CA ALA A 76 -3.40 28.86 -5.32
C ALA A 76 -4.18 29.97 -4.59
N ILE A 77 -3.54 31.07 -4.20
CA ILE A 77 -4.24 32.26 -3.69
C ILE A 77 -5.19 32.81 -4.74
N ASP A 78 -4.72 33.04 -5.97
CA ASP A 78 -5.56 33.59 -7.04
C ASP A 78 -6.78 32.71 -7.32
N ILE A 79 -6.58 31.38 -7.35
CA ILE A 79 -7.67 30.41 -7.51
C ILE A 79 -8.65 30.48 -6.32
N PHE A 80 -8.14 30.55 -5.09
CA PHE A 80 -8.96 30.70 -3.89
C PHE A 80 -9.84 31.97 -3.97
N GLU A 81 -9.23 33.11 -4.29
CA GLU A 81 -9.95 34.39 -4.41
C GLU A 81 -11.04 34.33 -5.48
N GLN A 82 -10.75 33.73 -6.64
CA GLN A 82 -11.70 33.57 -7.72
C GLN A 82 -12.85 32.63 -7.36
N LYS A 83 -12.55 31.51 -6.70
CA LYS A 83 -13.51 30.44 -6.40
C LYS A 83 -14.43 30.79 -5.23
N TYR A 84 -13.88 31.39 -4.17
CA TYR A 84 -14.60 31.70 -2.94
C TYR A 84 -15.03 33.16 -2.84
N LYS A 85 -14.65 34.00 -3.82
CA LYS A 85 -14.98 35.44 -3.86
C LYS A 85 -14.52 36.19 -2.61
N GLU A 86 -13.44 35.73 -1.98
CA GLU A 86 -12.82 36.36 -0.81
C GLU A 86 -11.41 36.83 -1.17
N LYS A 87 -11.11 38.13 -0.98
CA LYS A 87 -9.75 38.66 -1.17
C LYS A 87 -8.83 38.22 -0.03
N VAL A 88 -7.62 37.79 -0.36
CA VAL A 88 -6.56 37.40 0.57
C VAL A 88 -5.51 38.51 0.63
N TRP A 89 -5.17 38.94 1.84
CA TRP A 89 -4.14 39.93 2.11
C TRP A 89 -2.95 39.27 2.79
N SER A 90 -1.75 39.45 2.23
CA SER A 90 -0.52 38.93 2.83
C SER A 90 -0.22 39.59 4.17
N VAL A 91 0.31 38.81 5.10
CA VAL A 91 0.80 39.28 6.41
C VAL A 91 2.18 38.68 6.68
N GLY A 92 3.05 39.43 7.35
CA GLY A 92 4.40 38.97 7.67
C GLY A 92 4.45 37.98 8.85
N LEU A 93 5.60 37.92 9.52
CA LEU A 93 5.75 37.23 10.79
C LEU A 93 5.11 38.02 11.93
N LEU A 94 4.01 37.49 12.43
CA LEU A 94 3.36 37.93 13.65
C LEU A 94 4.06 37.30 14.86
N THR A 95 4.14 38.07 15.95
CA THR A 95 4.62 37.57 17.25
C THR A 95 3.47 37.60 18.24
N HIS A 96 3.37 36.60 19.11
CA HIS A 96 2.28 36.49 20.08
C HIS A 96 2.08 37.81 20.86
N LYS A 97 0.82 38.24 21.04
CA LYS A 97 0.50 39.52 21.70
C LYS A 97 0.93 39.53 23.18
N ASN A 98 0.59 38.47 23.92
CA ASN A 98 1.00 38.29 25.32
C ASN A 98 2.53 38.24 25.50
N LYS A 99 3.07 39.09 26.39
CA LYS A 99 4.51 39.18 26.70
C LYS A 99 5.13 37.85 27.12
N LYS A 100 4.38 36.99 27.83
CA LYS A 100 4.86 35.67 28.29
C LYS A 100 5.21 34.71 27.14
N TYR A 101 4.60 34.91 25.98
CA TYR A 101 4.70 34.00 24.83
C TYR A 101 5.37 34.65 23.61
N LYS A 102 6.15 35.73 23.79
CA LYS A 102 6.88 36.42 22.70
C LYS A 102 7.88 35.54 21.94
N PHE A 103 8.20 34.36 22.48
CA PHE A 103 8.99 33.34 21.80
C PHE A 103 8.19 32.52 20.76
N LEU A 104 6.88 32.76 20.62
CA LEU A 104 6.01 32.15 19.63
C LEU A 104 5.68 33.15 18.51
N GLY A 105 5.80 32.69 17.26
CA GLY A 105 5.50 33.47 16.08
C GLY A 105 4.81 32.67 14.98
N ALA A 106 4.14 33.37 14.08
CA ALA A 106 3.37 32.77 13.00
C ALA A 106 3.44 33.63 11.74
N SER A 107 3.56 33.00 10.57
CA SER A 107 3.44 33.64 9.26
C SER A 107 2.37 32.87 8.49
N PRO A 108 1.08 33.20 8.66
CA PRO A 108 0.04 32.64 7.81
C PRO A 108 0.17 33.18 6.38
N ASP A 109 -0.27 32.41 5.39
CA ASP A 109 -0.13 32.79 3.97
C ASP A 109 -1.01 33.99 3.60
N GLY A 110 -2.07 34.24 4.37
CA GLY A 110 -2.78 35.52 4.33
C GLY A 110 -3.95 35.59 5.29
N VAL A 111 -4.72 36.67 5.18
CA VAL A 111 -5.96 36.90 5.91
C VAL A 111 -7.06 37.41 4.98
N THR A 112 -8.29 37.00 5.20
CA THR A 112 -9.45 37.49 4.42
C THR A 112 -10.13 38.64 5.13
N SER A 113 -10.96 39.40 4.40
CA SER A 113 -11.75 40.50 4.98
C SER A 113 -12.68 40.06 6.11
N ASN A 114 -13.02 38.76 6.18
CA ASN A 114 -13.93 38.17 7.17
C ASN A 114 -13.22 37.71 8.45
N HIS A 115 -12.06 38.30 8.80
CA HIS A 115 -11.29 37.89 9.99
C HIS A 115 -10.93 36.39 10.00
N CYS A 116 -10.63 35.85 8.83
CA CYS A 116 -10.20 34.46 8.67
C CYS A 116 -8.74 34.42 8.24
N LEU A 117 -7.94 33.51 8.81
CA LEU A 117 -6.63 33.21 8.26
C LEU A 117 -6.76 32.35 7.00
N VAL A 118 -5.77 32.40 6.13
CA VAL A 118 -5.62 31.49 4.98
C VAL A 118 -4.27 30.80 5.10
N GLU A 119 -4.28 29.47 5.00
CA GLU A 119 -3.08 28.63 4.99
C GLU A 119 -3.15 27.69 3.79
N ILE A 120 -2.18 27.79 2.89
CA ILE A 120 -2.14 27.10 1.61
C ILE A 120 -1.09 25.99 1.65
N LYS A 121 -1.45 24.84 1.09
CA LYS A 121 -0.50 23.75 0.85
C LYS A 121 -0.63 23.22 -0.57
N CYS A 122 0.48 23.28 -1.30
CA CYS A 122 0.60 22.70 -2.64
C CYS A 122 1.50 21.46 -2.59
N PRO A 123 0.99 20.27 -2.18
CA PRO A 123 1.81 19.08 -2.09
C PRO A 123 2.20 18.55 -3.48
N SER A 124 3.49 18.39 -3.72
CA SER A 124 4.02 17.84 -4.99
C SER A 124 3.66 16.37 -5.27
N SER A 125 3.45 15.55 -4.23
CA SER A 125 3.24 14.10 -4.38
C SER A 125 2.17 13.52 -3.46
N ARG A 126 1.93 14.12 -2.28
CA ARG A 126 0.91 13.66 -1.35
C ARG A 126 -0.48 13.91 -1.92
N MET A 127 -1.33 12.89 -1.79
CA MET A 127 -2.73 12.98 -2.15
C MET A 127 -3.53 13.82 -1.16
N ILE A 128 -4.33 14.74 -1.68
CA ILE A 128 -5.30 15.51 -0.92
C ILE A 128 -6.54 14.63 -0.74
N ASP A 129 -6.79 14.19 0.48
CA ASP A 129 -7.94 13.34 0.85
C ASP A 129 -9.03 14.10 1.60
N GLY A 130 -8.90 15.42 1.61
CA GLY A 130 -9.70 16.33 2.38
C GLY A 130 -9.18 16.51 3.80
N SER A 131 -8.44 15.58 4.41
CA SER A 131 -7.99 15.70 5.81
C SER A 131 -6.72 16.51 6.02
N ILE A 132 -6.70 17.26 7.12
CA ILE A 132 -5.51 17.95 7.62
C ILE A 132 -4.65 17.00 8.43
N SER A 133 -3.33 16.98 8.20
CA SER A 133 -2.41 16.21 9.04
C SER A 133 -2.26 16.84 10.44
N LEU A 134 -1.93 16.07 11.47
CA LEU A 134 -1.63 16.63 12.80
C LEU A 134 -0.51 17.68 12.78
N HIS A 135 0.50 17.50 11.91
CA HIS A 135 1.58 18.48 11.73
C HIS A 135 1.03 19.85 11.29
N TYR A 136 0.19 19.86 10.24
CA TYR A 136 -0.42 21.11 9.76
C TYR A 136 -1.52 21.62 10.68
N TYR A 137 -2.23 20.74 11.39
CA TYR A 137 -3.20 21.17 12.39
C TYR A 137 -2.51 21.94 13.52
N ALA A 138 -1.40 21.44 14.05
CA ALA A 138 -0.60 22.16 15.06
C ALA A 138 -0.09 23.52 14.56
N GLN A 139 0.32 23.59 13.29
CA GLN A 139 0.70 24.85 12.65
C GLN A 139 -0.46 25.85 12.61
N VAL A 140 -1.63 25.42 12.13
CA VAL A 140 -2.83 26.26 12.03
C VAL A 140 -3.32 26.71 13.41
N GLN A 141 -3.31 25.82 14.42
CA GLN A 141 -3.70 26.19 15.77
C GLN A 141 -2.77 27.24 16.38
N LEU A 142 -1.45 27.16 16.17
CA LEU A 142 -0.55 28.23 16.62
C LEU A 142 -0.77 29.53 15.85
N GLN A 143 -1.03 29.46 14.53
CA GLN A 143 -1.35 30.66 13.74
C GLN A 143 -2.56 31.38 14.31
N LEU A 144 -3.65 30.67 14.58
CA LEU A 144 -4.89 31.20 15.18
C LEU A 144 -4.65 31.78 16.57
N GLU A 145 -3.80 31.14 17.38
CA GLU A 145 -3.43 31.64 18.71
C GLU A 145 -2.63 32.94 18.64
N VAL A 146 -1.58 32.98 17.81
CA VAL A 146 -0.69 34.13 17.68
C VAL A 146 -1.40 35.34 17.06
N SER A 147 -2.22 35.13 16.04
CA SER A 147 -2.97 36.19 15.38
C SER A 147 -4.22 36.63 16.15
N ASP A 148 -4.69 35.80 17.09
CA ASP A 148 -5.94 35.96 17.83
C ASP A 148 -7.18 35.90 16.93
N PHE A 149 -7.24 34.89 16.05
CA PHE A 149 -8.32 34.67 15.09
C PHE A 149 -9.08 33.38 15.43
N GLU A 150 -10.36 33.29 15.06
CA GLU A 150 -11.19 32.12 15.39
C GLU A 150 -11.23 31.05 14.28
N LEU A 151 -10.91 31.42 13.05
CA LEU A 151 -11.07 30.55 11.88
C LEU A 151 -9.90 30.68 10.91
N CYS A 152 -9.42 29.54 10.41
CA CYS A 152 -8.46 29.45 9.33
C CYS A 152 -9.06 28.62 8.18
N TYR A 153 -8.96 29.15 6.97
CA TYR A 153 -9.18 28.46 5.71
C TYR A 153 -7.91 27.71 5.32
N PHE A 154 -7.85 26.42 5.62
CA PHE A 154 -6.78 25.54 5.19
C PHE A 154 -7.09 25.02 3.78
N TYR A 155 -6.36 25.50 2.79
CA TYR A 155 -6.63 25.25 1.37
C TYR A 155 -5.51 24.43 0.72
N GLU A 156 -5.85 23.27 0.17
CA GLU A 156 -4.88 22.38 -0.46
C GLU A 156 -5.10 22.30 -1.97
N CYS A 157 -4.03 22.44 -2.75
CA CYS A 157 -4.08 22.42 -4.21
C CYS A 157 -3.08 21.41 -4.79
N SER A 158 -3.56 20.49 -5.64
CA SER A 158 -2.73 19.56 -6.39
C SER A 158 -2.57 20.05 -7.82
N PHE A 159 -1.40 20.60 -8.13
CA PHE A 159 -1.03 20.98 -9.50
C PHE A 159 -0.38 19.80 -10.24
N LYS A 160 -0.70 19.69 -11.54
CA LYS A 160 -0.08 18.71 -12.45
C LYS A 160 0.65 19.45 -13.54
N GLU A 161 1.95 19.17 -13.66
CA GLU A 161 2.81 19.63 -14.73
C GLU A 161 2.73 18.66 -15.91
N VAL A 162 2.49 19.18 -17.11
CA VAL A 162 2.30 18.45 -18.38
C VAL A 162 3.10 19.09 -19.51
N ARG A 163 3.40 18.33 -20.55
CA ARG A 163 4.28 18.82 -21.63
C ARG A 163 3.55 19.69 -22.63
N THR A 164 2.28 19.39 -22.91
CA THR A 164 1.54 20.04 -24.00
C THR A 164 0.30 20.77 -23.50
N LYS A 165 -0.07 21.87 -24.19
CA LYS A 165 -1.34 22.58 -23.95
C LYS A 165 -2.56 21.67 -24.10
N GLY A 166 -2.49 20.70 -25.01
CA GLY A 166 -3.57 19.73 -25.27
C GLY A 166 -3.94 18.90 -24.04
N GLU A 167 -2.98 18.61 -23.16
CA GLU A 167 -3.22 17.88 -21.90
C GLU A 167 -4.01 18.71 -20.87
N CYS A 168 -4.05 20.03 -21.02
CA CYS A 168 -4.88 20.94 -20.22
C CYS A 168 -6.32 21.09 -20.73
N LYS A 169 -6.72 20.35 -21.79
CA LYS A 169 -8.06 20.46 -22.37
C LYS A 169 -9.14 20.15 -21.31
N ASN A 170 -10.17 21.00 -21.25
CA ASN A 170 -11.27 20.94 -20.28
C ASN A 170 -10.85 21.13 -18.81
N LYS A 171 -9.70 21.75 -18.54
CA LYS A 171 -9.30 22.14 -17.19
C LYS A 171 -9.68 23.60 -16.94
N GLU A 172 -10.40 23.83 -15.86
CA GLU A 172 -10.87 25.17 -15.46
C GLU A 172 -9.70 26.11 -15.18
N TYR A 173 -8.68 25.61 -14.46
CA TYR A 173 -7.46 26.37 -14.14
C TYR A 173 -6.26 25.69 -14.78
N CYS A 174 -5.60 26.40 -15.70
CA CYS A 174 -4.35 25.98 -16.32
C CYS A 174 -3.48 27.19 -16.70
N GLY A 175 -2.19 26.96 -16.87
CA GLY A 175 -1.25 27.99 -17.28
C GLY A 175 0.05 27.40 -17.82
N TYR A 176 0.93 28.28 -18.29
CA TYR A 176 2.27 27.92 -18.76
C TYR A 176 3.31 28.39 -17.75
N ASN A 177 4.31 27.57 -17.47
CA ASN A 177 5.46 27.91 -16.65
C ASN A 177 6.66 28.13 -17.57
N GLU A 178 6.98 29.41 -17.81
CA GLU A 178 8.08 29.81 -18.68
C GLU A 178 9.44 29.26 -18.23
N LYS A 179 9.70 29.25 -16.92
CA LYS A 179 10.99 28.79 -16.37
C LYS A 179 11.22 27.29 -16.56
N LYS A 180 10.15 26.51 -16.67
CA LYS A 180 10.21 25.04 -16.82
C LYS A 180 9.84 24.58 -18.23
N GLU A 181 9.46 25.50 -19.10
CA GLU A 181 8.95 25.22 -20.44
C GLU A 181 7.84 24.15 -20.46
N ASN A 182 6.92 24.22 -19.50
CA ASN A 182 5.86 23.23 -19.36
C ASN A 182 4.51 23.87 -19.02
N TRP A 183 3.44 23.12 -19.26
CA TRP A 183 2.08 23.51 -18.90
C TRP A 183 1.72 22.96 -17.54
N TRP A 184 0.79 23.60 -16.84
CA TRP A 184 0.23 23.09 -15.61
C TRP A 184 -1.29 23.22 -15.59
N TYR A 185 -1.95 22.36 -14.82
CA TYR A 185 -3.36 22.51 -14.49
C TYR A 185 -3.64 22.14 -13.02
N LEU A 186 -4.69 22.74 -12.44
CA LEU A 186 -5.20 22.33 -11.14
C LEU A 186 -5.95 21.00 -11.30
N ALA A 187 -5.41 19.93 -10.73
CA ALA A 187 -6.01 18.60 -10.84
C ALA A 187 -7.11 18.37 -9.79
N TYR A 188 -6.89 18.87 -8.58
CA TYR A 188 -7.83 18.75 -7.46
C TYR A 188 -7.48 19.78 -6.39
N ASP A 189 -8.50 20.34 -5.74
CA ASP A 189 -8.37 21.22 -4.60
C ASP A 189 -9.36 20.88 -3.50
N TYR A 190 -9.04 21.28 -2.27
CA TYR A 190 -9.92 21.11 -1.13
C TYR A 190 -9.75 22.23 -0.11
N LEU A 191 -10.85 22.89 0.24
CA LEU A 191 -10.90 23.89 1.31
C LEU A 191 -11.46 23.27 2.59
N ARG A 192 -10.73 23.43 3.69
CA ARG A 192 -11.13 23.01 5.02
C ARG A 192 -11.10 24.18 6.02
N PRO A 193 -12.26 24.60 6.55
CA PRO A 193 -12.31 25.52 7.67
C PRO A 193 -11.84 24.84 8.96
N ILE A 194 -10.88 25.45 9.66
CA ILE A 194 -10.33 24.97 10.94
C ILE A 194 -10.60 26.03 12.01
N LYS A 195 -11.34 25.66 13.05
CA LYS A 195 -11.62 26.52 14.20
C LYS A 195 -10.49 26.50 15.22
N ARG A 196 -10.31 27.59 15.95
CA ARG A 196 -9.36 27.69 17.07
C ARG A 196 -9.77 26.74 18.20
N ASP A 197 -8.83 25.91 18.64
CA ASP A 197 -8.92 25.05 19.81
C ASP A 197 -8.01 25.62 20.90
N ARG A 198 -8.61 26.40 21.80
CA ARG A 198 -7.89 27.00 22.94
C ARG A 198 -7.33 25.96 23.88
N LYS A 199 -8.03 24.84 24.06
CA LYS A 199 -7.59 23.76 24.94
C LYS A 199 -6.34 23.10 24.37
N TRP A 200 -6.26 22.93 23.04
CA TRP A 200 -5.05 22.45 22.39
C TRP A 200 -3.82 23.32 22.70
N PHE A 201 -3.97 24.65 22.68
CA PHE A 201 -2.85 25.54 23.02
C PHE A 201 -2.47 25.40 24.50
N GLU A 202 -3.46 25.41 25.38
CA GLU A 202 -3.27 25.26 26.83
C GLU A 202 -2.54 23.95 27.18
N ASP A 203 -2.89 22.84 26.54
CA ASP A 203 -2.27 21.53 26.77
C ASP A 203 -0.82 21.44 26.25
N ASN A 204 -0.42 22.32 25.33
CA ASN A 204 0.85 22.22 24.60
C ASN A 204 1.83 23.37 24.85
N LYS A 205 1.38 24.50 25.41
CA LYS A 205 2.21 25.69 25.66
C LYS A 205 3.45 25.41 26.50
N GLU A 206 3.37 24.47 27.46
CA GLU A 206 4.51 24.09 28.30
C GLU A 206 5.58 23.36 27.51
N LYS A 207 5.20 22.47 26.58
CA LYS A 207 6.15 21.77 25.70
C LYS A 207 6.88 22.76 24.80
N PHE A 208 6.18 23.77 24.28
CA PHE A 208 6.81 24.84 23.51
C PHE A 208 7.77 25.66 24.38
N LYS A 209 7.39 25.98 25.62
CA LYS A 209 8.27 26.71 26.54
C LYS A 209 9.53 25.92 26.87
N GLN A 210 9.41 24.63 27.16
CA GLN A 210 10.54 23.74 27.44
C GLN A 210 11.51 23.66 26.26
N PHE A 211 10.99 23.50 25.03
CA PHE A 211 11.82 23.51 23.83
C PHE A 211 12.56 24.84 23.66
N TYR A 212 11.86 25.96 23.87
CA TYR A 212 12.46 27.29 23.77
C TYR A 212 13.57 27.49 24.80
N ASP A 213 13.35 27.08 26.04
CA ASP A 213 14.33 27.22 27.12
C ASP A 213 15.60 26.40 26.84
N GLU A 214 15.44 25.17 26.35
CA GLU A 214 16.56 24.33 25.91
C GLU A 214 17.32 24.99 24.76
N MET A 215 16.62 25.51 23.75
CA MET A 215 17.23 26.22 22.63
C MET A 215 18.07 27.41 23.10
N ILE A 216 17.52 28.26 23.98
CA ILE A 216 18.25 29.41 24.53
C ILE A 216 19.44 28.98 25.39
N TYR A 217 19.28 27.92 26.19
CA TYR A 217 20.36 27.37 27.00
C TYR A 217 21.53 26.91 26.11
N GLN A 218 21.26 26.11 25.09
CA GLN A 218 22.27 25.61 24.15
C GLN A 218 22.94 26.74 23.36
N GLN A 219 22.18 27.76 22.92
CA GLN A 219 22.74 28.95 22.27
C GLN A 219 23.73 29.71 23.16
N LYS A 220 23.44 29.83 24.47
CA LYS A 220 24.35 30.45 25.43
C LYS A 220 25.63 29.62 25.61
N GLN A 221 25.50 28.30 25.72
CA GLN A 221 26.65 27.40 25.83
C GLN A 221 27.57 27.47 24.58
N GLN A 222 27.01 27.44 23.37
CA GLN A 222 27.79 27.60 22.14
C GLN A 222 28.54 28.94 22.07
N LYS A 223 27.89 30.05 22.49
CA LYS A 223 28.55 31.37 22.57
C LYS A 223 29.68 31.39 23.60
N GLN A 224 29.53 30.70 24.72
CA GLN A 224 30.56 30.61 25.77
C GLN A 224 31.76 29.76 25.34
N ILE A 225 31.50 28.63 24.67
CA ILE A 225 32.55 27.78 24.05
C ILE A 225 33.28 28.56 22.95
N ASN A 226 32.57 29.28 22.08
CA ASN A 226 33.18 30.10 21.02
C ASN A 226 33.95 31.32 21.55
N LYS A 227 33.58 31.88 22.72
CA LYS A 227 34.37 32.90 23.42
C LYS A 227 35.66 32.32 24.02
N ASN A 228 35.59 31.11 24.55
CA ASN A 228 36.74 30.43 25.15
C ASN A 228 37.70 29.83 24.11
N SER A 229 37.21 29.44 22.93
CA SER A 229 38.04 28.95 21.81
C SER A 229 38.82 30.07 21.11
N ARG A 230 38.34 31.32 21.13
CA ARG A 230 39.10 32.49 20.63
C ARG A 230 40.28 32.90 21.51
N LYS A 231 40.45 32.34 22.72
CA LYS A 231 41.55 32.64 23.66
C LYS A 231 42.57 31.50 23.86
N ARG A 232 42.47 30.38 23.13
CA ARG A 232 43.46 29.30 23.19
C ARG A 232 43.75 28.72 21.80
N LYS A 233 44.95 28.98 21.26
CA LYS A 233 45.63 28.04 20.37
C LYS A 233 46.24 26.96 21.26
N LEU A 234 45.82 25.70 21.12
CA LEU A 234 46.49 24.47 21.60
C LEU A 234 45.76 23.24 20.99
N PRO A 235 46.40 22.05 20.91
CA PRO A 235 46.51 21.23 19.70
C PRO A 235 45.44 20.12 19.60
N PRO A 236 45.38 19.36 18.49
CA PRO A 236 44.36 18.35 18.24
C PRO A 236 44.59 17.08 19.07
N SER A 237 44.03 17.05 20.27
CA SER A 237 43.71 15.81 20.97
C SER A 237 42.74 16.15 22.10
N LEU A 238 41.48 15.73 21.95
CA LEU A 238 40.47 15.47 23.01
C LEU A 238 39.10 15.24 22.32
N LEU A 239 39.04 14.22 21.47
CA LEU A 239 37.81 13.46 21.26
C LEU A 239 37.75 12.44 22.38
N ASN A 240 37.05 12.74 23.48
CA ASN A 240 36.31 11.76 24.28
C ASN A 240 35.69 12.38 25.53
N GLY A 241 34.42 12.03 25.76
CA GLY A 241 33.92 11.80 27.12
C GLY A 241 33.26 12.97 27.85
N GLY A 242 32.04 13.31 27.47
CA GLY A 242 31.10 14.04 28.34
C GLY A 242 29.84 13.21 28.56
N GLN A 243 29.86 12.32 29.56
CA GLN A 243 28.70 11.52 29.95
C GLN A 243 27.60 12.45 30.51
N THR A 244 26.54 12.65 29.74
CA THR A 244 25.29 13.22 30.27
C THR A 244 24.66 12.23 31.25
N LYS A 245 24.34 12.72 32.45
CA LYS A 245 23.67 11.98 33.52
C LYS A 245 22.47 11.21 32.95
N LYS A 246 22.58 9.88 32.87
CA LYS A 246 21.49 8.99 32.49
C LYS A 246 20.34 9.16 33.48
N ARG A 247 19.29 9.89 33.07
CA ARG A 247 17.95 9.75 33.65
C ARG A 247 17.65 8.25 33.74
N LYS A 248 17.31 7.76 34.94
CA LYS A 248 16.83 6.39 35.15
C LYS A 248 15.68 6.14 34.16
N LYS A 249 15.95 5.39 33.10
CA LYS A 249 14.93 4.97 32.14
C LYS A 249 13.99 4.01 32.88
N ILE A 250 12.83 4.52 33.31
CA ILE A 250 11.64 3.68 33.41
C ILE A 250 11.55 2.97 32.06
N LYS A 251 11.51 1.63 32.05
CA LYS A 251 11.37 0.85 30.80
C LYS A 251 10.01 1.21 30.21
N ASN A 252 9.97 2.22 29.36
CA ASN A 252 8.77 2.59 28.63
C ASN A 252 8.53 1.49 27.59
N ILE A 253 7.55 0.63 27.85
CA ILE A 253 7.16 -0.45 26.94
C ILE A 253 6.62 0.20 25.66
N PRO A 254 7.11 -0.15 24.46
CA PRO A 254 6.66 0.48 23.22
C PRO A 254 5.17 0.26 22.94
N TRP A 255 4.52 1.22 22.32
CA TRP A 255 3.13 1.08 21.88
C TRP A 255 3.01 0.15 20.66
N ILE A 256 2.02 -0.74 20.64
CA ILE A 256 1.70 -1.63 19.50
C ILE A 256 0.42 -1.17 18.79
N ASN A 257 0.41 -1.18 17.46
CA ASN A 257 -0.79 -0.90 16.65
C ASN A 257 -1.25 -2.12 15.82
N GLU A 258 -2.41 -2.00 15.17
CA GLU A 258 -3.04 -3.09 14.42
C GLU A 258 -2.24 -3.55 13.18
N GLY A 259 -1.22 -2.79 12.79
CA GLY A 259 -0.28 -3.17 11.73
C GLY A 259 0.74 -4.21 12.18
N LYS A 260 1.12 -4.20 13.46
CA LYS A 260 2.15 -5.07 14.04
C LYS A 260 1.71 -6.51 14.25
N ILE A 261 0.42 -6.74 14.47
CA ILE A 261 -0.17 -8.10 14.60
C ILE A 261 -0.26 -8.83 13.25
N ARG A 262 -0.04 -8.12 12.12
CA ARG A 262 -0.32 -8.62 10.77
C ARG A 262 0.37 -9.95 10.48
N ASN A 263 1.65 -10.02 10.78
CA ASN A 263 2.50 -11.15 10.37
C ASN A 263 2.12 -12.41 11.14
N TYR A 264 1.88 -12.31 12.45
CA TYR A 264 1.28 -13.39 13.23
C TYR A 264 -0.06 -13.87 12.64
N CYS A 265 -0.98 -12.95 12.35
CA CYS A 265 -2.31 -13.27 11.81
C CYS A 265 -2.28 -14.01 10.45
N ILE A 266 -1.22 -13.83 9.66
CA ILE A 266 -1.04 -14.53 8.37
C ILE A 266 -0.08 -15.73 8.46
N GLY A 267 0.46 -16.02 9.65
CA GLY A 267 1.41 -17.11 9.89
C GLY A 267 2.84 -16.85 9.42
N ASP A 268 3.23 -15.59 9.25
CA ASP A 268 4.53 -15.15 8.71
C ASP A 268 5.40 -14.47 9.79
N THR A 269 5.45 -15.08 10.98
CA THR A 269 6.07 -14.56 12.21
C THR A 269 7.56 -14.26 12.08
N LEU A 270 8.28 -14.93 11.17
CA LEU A 270 9.68 -14.59 10.86
C LEU A 270 9.83 -13.11 10.42
N CYS A 271 8.84 -12.54 9.74
CA CYS A 271 8.89 -11.13 9.33
C CYS A 271 8.94 -10.17 10.53
N ASP A 272 8.30 -10.51 11.66
CA ASP A 272 8.36 -9.68 12.87
C ASP A 272 9.78 -9.65 13.45
N TRP A 273 10.44 -10.81 13.46
CA TRP A 273 11.83 -10.91 13.89
C TRP A 273 12.77 -10.19 12.92
N LEU A 274 12.57 -10.33 11.60
CA LEU A 274 13.37 -9.62 10.59
C LEU A 274 13.19 -8.10 10.69
N ASP A 275 11.97 -7.62 10.95
CA ASP A 275 11.71 -6.19 11.14
C ASP A 275 12.51 -5.58 12.29
N MET A 276 12.78 -6.33 13.37
CA MET A 276 13.52 -5.84 14.54
C MET A 276 15.03 -6.17 14.49
N TYR A 277 15.39 -7.32 13.95
CA TYR A 277 16.74 -7.89 14.07
C TYR A 277 17.38 -8.27 12.73
N GLY A 278 16.67 -8.20 11.62
CA GLY A 278 17.16 -8.60 10.30
C GLY A 278 18.45 -7.89 9.90
N ALA A 279 18.47 -6.55 10.01
CA ALA A 279 19.65 -5.74 9.65
C ALA A 279 20.90 -6.11 10.47
N LYS A 280 20.74 -6.36 11.79
CA LYS A 280 21.83 -6.79 12.68
C LYS A 280 22.34 -8.20 12.36
N ASN A 281 21.55 -8.98 11.63
CA ASN A 281 21.89 -10.33 11.18
C ASN A 281 22.17 -10.37 9.67
N ASN A 282 22.57 -9.24 9.07
CA ASN A 282 22.96 -9.13 7.66
C ASN A 282 21.84 -9.49 6.65
N TYR A 283 20.58 -9.33 7.04
CA TYR A 283 19.45 -9.37 6.11
C TYR A 283 19.03 -7.94 5.75
N GLN A 284 18.84 -7.71 4.45
CA GLN A 284 18.41 -6.41 3.92
C GLN A 284 16.92 -6.40 3.64
N LYS A 285 16.27 -5.32 4.09
CA LYS A 285 14.86 -5.06 3.82
C LYS A 285 14.73 -4.47 2.42
N GLU A 286 13.92 -5.10 1.58
CA GLU A 286 13.65 -4.64 0.21
C GLU A 286 12.70 -3.44 0.25
N GLN A 287 12.83 -2.54 -0.73
CA GLN A 287 11.86 -1.47 -0.91
C GLN A 287 10.51 -2.03 -1.35
N ASN A 288 9.43 -1.31 -1.04
CA ASN A 288 8.10 -1.70 -1.52
C ASN A 288 8.05 -1.64 -3.04
N ASN A 289 7.65 -2.74 -3.67
CA ASN A 289 7.48 -2.79 -5.12
C ASN A 289 6.37 -1.82 -5.61
N PRO A 290 6.40 -1.43 -6.90
CA PRO A 290 5.43 -0.49 -7.47
C PRO A 290 3.97 -0.88 -7.26
N PHE A 291 3.66 -2.19 -7.29
CA PHE A 291 2.31 -2.69 -7.05
C PHE A 291 1.82 -2.46 -5.61
N THR A 292 2.72 -2.65 -4.64
CA THR A 292 2.43 -2.39 -3.23
C THR A 292 2.16 -0.90 -2.99
N LEU A 293 2.97 -0.02 -3.60
CA LEU A 293 2.77 1.43 -3.55
C LEU A 293 1.43 1.85 -4.18
N LEU A 294 1.11 1.29 -5.36
CA LEU A 294 -0.17 1.51 -6.02
C LEU A 294 -1.35 1.06 -5.15
N LYS A 295 -1.23 -0.09 -4.48
CA LYS A 295 -2.26 -0.59 -3.56
C LYS A 295 -2.50 0.36 -2.38
N PHE A 296 -1.44 0.93 -1.80
CA PHE A 296 -1.57 1.96 -0.77
C PHE A 296 -2.25 3.22 -1.32
N LYS A 297 -1.83 3.70 -2.50
CA LYS A 297 -2.44 4.87 -3.18
C LYS A 297 -3.94 4.67 -3.37
N LYS A 298 -4.37 3.55 -3.98
CA LYS A 298 -5.81 3.28 -4.21
C LYS A 298 -6.58 3.05 -2.90
N THR A 299 -5.94 2.45 -1.89
CA THR A 299 -6.57 2.26 -0.57
C THR A 299 -6.90 3.58 0.08
N ASN A 300 -5.95 4.52 0.08
CA ASN A 300 -6.17 5.85 0.63
C ASN A 300 -7.25 6.58 -0.17
N GLN A 301 -7.19 6.60 -1.51
CA GLN A 301 -8.25 7.18 -2.36
C GLN A 301 -9.64 6.70 -2.00
N PHE A 302 -9.81 5.38 -1.81
CA PHE A 302 -11.09 4.81 -1.48
C PHE A 302 -11.58 5.24 -0.10
N LYS A 303 -10.70 5.25 0.91
CA LYS A 303 -11.03 5.76 2.24
C LYS A 303 -11.48 7.22 2.18
N SER A 304 -10.74 8.07 1.48
CA SER A 304 -11.07 9.49 1.29
C SER A 304 -12.46 9.67 0.70
N ILE A 305 -12.77 8.93 -0.37
CA ILE A 305 -14.08 9.00 -1.03
C ILE A 305 -15.20 8.65 -0.06
N VAL A 306 -15.06 7.55 0.69
CA VAL A 306 -16.08 7.11 1.65
C VAL A 306 -16.23 8.14 2.78
N MET A 307 -15.13 8.54 3.42
CA MET A 307 -15.14 9.50 4.53
C MET A 307 -15.72 10.86 4.11
N ASN A 308 -15.29 11.41 2.97
CA ASN A 308 -15.82 12.67 2.43
C ASN A 308 -17.32 12.58 2.13
N THR A 309 -17.78 11.42 1.64
CA THR A 309 -19.20 11.22 1.35
C THR A 309 -20.03 11.17 2.64
N ILE A 310 -19.53 10.49 3.68
CA ILE A 310 -20.16 10.44 5.00
C ILE A 310 -20.18 11.83 5.64
N GLU A 311 -19.04 12.52 5.67
CA GLU A 311 -18.89 13.87 6.23
C GLU A 311 -19.83 14.86 5.55
N LYS A 312 -19.98 14.80 4.21
CA LYS A 312 -20.92 15.64 3.47
C LYS A 312 -22.39 15.29 3.78
N LYS A 313 -22.74 13.99 3.87
CA LYS A 313 -24.11 13.53 4.09
C LYS A 313 -24.59 13.76 5.53
N PHE A 314 -23.68 13.72 6.49
CA PHE A 314 -23.97 13.81 7.93
C PHE A 314 -23.26 15.00 8.60
N LYS A 315 -23.16 16.14 7.90
CA LYS A 315 -22.37 17.31 8.30
C LYS A 315 -22.58 17.77 9.74
N ASN A 316 -23.82 17.72 10.25
CA ASN A 316 -24.16 18.17 11.60
C ASN A 316 -23.95 17.09 12.68
N ASP A 317 -23.81 15.84 12.26
CA ASP A 317 -23.77 14.65 13.11
C ASP A 317 -22.38 13.98 13.12
N CYS A 318 -21.44 14.52 12.32
CA CYS A 318 -20.15 13.94 12.03
C CYS A 318 -19.02 14.90 12.41
N GLN A 319 -17.99 14.37 13.06
CA GLN A 319 -16.75 15.11 13.34
C GLN A 319 -15.55 14.35 12.80
N ARG A 320 -14.72 15.02 12.00
CA ARG A 320 -13.51 14.43 11.41
C ARG A 320 -12.26 15.00 12.05
N LEU A 321 -11.54 14.13 12.73
CA LEU A 321 -10.31 14.51 13.41
C LEU A 321 -9.13 14.60 12.42
N PRO A 322 -8.06 15.33 12.79
CA PRO A 322 -6.84 15.39 11.99
C PRO A 322 -6.27 14.00 11.69
N GLN A 323 -5.75 13.84 10.48
CA GLN A 323 -5.12 12.60 10.07
C GLN A 323 -3.79 12.41 10.77
N ASN A 324 -3.64 11.22 11.32
CA ASN A 324 -2.43 10.76 11.95
C ASN A 324 -1.86 9.59 11.14
N TYR A 325 -0.63 9.74 10.64
CA TYR A 325 0.04 8.73 9.81
C TYR A 325 0.59 7.55 10.64
N GLY A 326 -0.13 7.13 11.69
CA GLY A 326 0.17 5.97 12.52
C GLY A 326 1.09 6.23 13.70
N ASN A 327 1.38 7.49 14.06
CA ASN A 327 2.14 7.79 15.26
C ASN A 327 1.22 7.75 16.48
N TYR A 328 1.65 7.20 17.59
CA TYR A 328 0.88 7.34 18.83
C TYR A 328 0.87 8.83 19.24
N THR A 329 -0.29 9.35 19.65
CA THR A 329 -0.41 10.73 20.16
C THR A 329 -1.59 10.90 21.11
N TYR A 330 -1.31 11.53 22.25
CA TYR A 330 -2.31 11.82 23.26
C TYR A 330 -3.35 12.86 22.81
N ASP A 331 -2.95 13.86 22.01
CA ASP A 331 -3.86 14.93 21.58
C ASP A 331 -5.05 14.37 20.77
N LEU A 332 -4.80 13.39 19.89
CA LEU A 332 -5.85 12.76 19.10
C LEU A 332 -6.76 11.87 19.96
N ILE A 333 -6.18 11.21 20.98
CA ILE A 333 -6.93 10.40 21.96
C ILE A 333 -7.87 11.30 22.77
N ARG A 334 -7.36 12.43 23.28
CA ARG A 334 -8.17 13.41 23.99
C ARG A 334 -9.31 13.92 23.13
N LEU A 335 -9.01 14.37 21.90
CA LEU A 335 -10.06 14.86 20.99
C LEU A 335 -11.12 13.79 20.72
N THR A 336 -10.71 12.53 20.55
CA THR A 336 -11.65 11.42 20.35
C THR A 336 -12.55 11.24 21.56
N ASN A 337 -11.98 11.22 22.77
CA ASN A 337 -12.74 11.12 24.02
C ASN A 337 -13.67 12.32 24.21
N ASP A 338 -13.24 13.55 23.90
CA ASP A 338 -14.08 14.75 23.98
C ASP A 338 -15.31 14.63 23.06
N TYR A 339 -15.15 14.09 21.85
CA TYR A 339 -16.27 13.88 20.93
C TYR A 339 -17.17 12.71 21.33
N MET A 340 -16.59 11.65 21.90
CA MET A 340 -17.34 10.52 22.46
C MET A 340 -18.20 10.98 23.65
N ASN A 341 -17.63 11.74 24.58
CA ASN A 341 -18.33 12.31 25.74
C ASN A 341 -19.43 13.29 25.34
N LYS A 342 -19.25 14.03 24.23
CA LYS A 342 -20.30 14.88 23.65
C LYS A 342 -21.41 14.10 22.93
N GLY A 343 -21.29 12.78 22.81
CA GLY A 343 -22.27 11.94 22.11
C GLY A 343 -22.30 12.15 20.59
N THR A 344 -21.19 12.56 19.98
CA THR A 344 -21.08 12.79 18.53
C THR A 344 -21.44 11.52 17.76
N LYS A 345 -22.44 11.56 16.88
CA LYS A 345 -22.98 10.34 16.24
C LYS A 345 -21.99 9.60 15.35
N ILE A 346 -21.14 10.33 14.64
CA ILE A 346 -20.08 9.77 13.78
C ILE A 346 -18.76 10.48 14.06
N ILE A 347 -17.72 9.71 14.37
CA ILE A 347 -16.35 10.23 14.54
C ILE A 347 -15.46 9.59 13.47
N ILE A 348 -14.83 10.40 12.63
CA ILE A 348 -13.92 9.97 11.56
C ILE A 348 -12.47 10.19 12.02
N ASN A 349 -11.60 9.19 11.81
CA ASN A 349 -10.18 9.22 12.18
C ASN A 349 -9.91 9.37 13.70
N GLY A 350 -10.81 8.87 14.55
CA GLY A 350 -10.59 8.83 15.99
C GLY A 350 -9.42 7.91 16.37
N MET A 351 -8.73 8.20 17.47
CA MET A 351 -7.69 7.34 18.05
C MET A 351 -8.04 7.03 19.49
N LEU A 352 -7.89 5.77 19.88
CA LEU A 352 -7.99 5.35 21.28
C LEU A 352 -6.83 4.41 21.61
N GLN A 353 -6.68 4.12 22.89
CA GLN A 353 -5.61 3.33 23.46
C GLN A 353 -6.11 2.39 24.55
N ASP A 354 -5.34 1.35 24.80
CA ASP A 354 -5.43 0.54 26.02
C ASP A 354 -4.06 0.61 26.69
N GLU A 355 -4.03 1.26 27.86
CA GLU A 355 -2.82 1.51 28.63
C GLU A 355 -2.26 0.24 29.27
N ASP A 356 -3.10 -0.75 29.59
CA ASP A 356 -2.71 -2.01 30.23
C ASP A 356 -1.85 -2.83 29.27
N ASP A 357 -2.36 -3.06 28.06
CA ASP A 357 -1.68 -3.82 27.00
C ASP A 357 -0.66 -2.97 26.20
N LYS A 358 -0.64 -1.65 26.44
CA LYS A 358 0.13 -0.65 25.67
C LYS A 358 -0.12 -0.77 24.17
N ILE A 359 -1.41 -0.79 23.80
CA ILE A 359 -1.87 -0.88 22.40
C ILE A 359 -2.68 0.35 22.01
N TYR A 360 -2.65 0.74 20.73
CA TYR A 360 -3.41 1.86 20.20
C TYR A 360 -3.84 1.62 18.75
N THR A 361 -4.88 2.33 18.30
CA THR A 361 -5.34 2.23 16.90
C THR A 361 -5.98 3.53 16.45
N VAL A 362 -5.96 3.77 15.14
CA VAL A 362 -6.82 4.78 14.50
C VAL A 362 -8.06 4.09 13.94
N PHE A 363 -9.24 4.56 14.34
CA PHE A 363 -10.53 4.12 13.80
C PHE A 363 -10.81 4.88 12.50
N ASP A 364 -11.21 4.15 11.45
CA ASP A 364 -11.65 4.83 10.23
C ASP A 364 -12.95 5.58 10.53
N LEU A 365 -13.91 4.90 11.15
CA LEU A 365 -15.15 5.47 11.70
C LEU A 365 -15.45 4.85 13.07
N LEU A 366 -15.90 5.65 14.02
CA LEU A 366 -16.69 5.23 15.19
C LEU A 366 -18.10 5.75 14.98
N VAL A 367 -19.10 4.87 15.10
CA VAL A 367 -20.51 5.21 14.87
C VAL A 367 -21.32 4.75 16.06
N ARG A 368 -22.20 5.61 16.59
CA ARG A 368 -23.10 5.19 17.67
C ARG A 368 -24.04 4.07 17.21
N SER A 369 -24.29 3.10 18.09
CA SER A 369 -25.06 1.89 17.82
C SER A 369 -26.51 2.18 17.40
N ASP A 370 -27.11 3.24 17.94
CA ASP A 370 -28.44 3.74 17.59
C ASP A 370 -28.49 4.48 16.23
N TYR A 371 -27.34 4.94 15.73
CA TYR A 371 -27.23 5.73 14.50
C TYR A 371 -26.65 4.94 13.31
N ILE A 372 -26.13 3.74 13.53
CA ILE A 372 -25.44 2.97 12.49
C ILE A 372 -26.32 2.60 11.30
N GLU A 373 -27.61 2.35 11.55
CA GLU A 373 -28.62 2.09 10.52
C GLU A 373 -28.95 3.33 9.68
N ASN A 374 -28.62 4.53 10.15
CA ASN A 374 -28.79 5.77 9.40
C ASN A 374 -27.61 6.01 8.46
N VAL A 375 -26.40 5.56 8.86
CA VAL A 375 -25.18 5.68 8.04
C VAL A 375 -25.24 4.77 6.83
N PHE A 376 -25.72 3.54 7.01
CA PHE A 376 -25.78 2.51 5.97
C PHE A 376 -27.18 2.38 5.38
N ASN A 377 -27.27 1.82 4.17
CA ASN A 377 -28.55 1.67 3.51
C ASN A 377 -29.42 0.63 4.25
N LYS A 378 -30.49 1.07 4.92
CA LYS A 378 -31.41 0.21 5.71
C LYS A 378 -31.91 -1.02 4.95
N ARG A 379 -32.15 -0.94 3.64
CA ARG A 379 -32.57 -2.10 2.82
C ARG A 379 -31.45 -3.12 2.57
N LYS A 380 -30.19 -2.71 2.72
CA LYS A 380 -28.98 -3.53 2.54
C LYS A 380 -28.34 -3.93 3.88
N PHE A 381 -28.67 -3.22 4.95
CA PHE A 381 -28.23 -3.48 6.32
C PHE A 381 -29.11 -4.59 6.91
N LYS A 382 -28.58 -5.82 6.92
CA LYS A 382 -29.32 -7.01 7.36
C LYS A 382 -29.01 -7.43 8.81
N ALA A 383 -28.18 -6.65 9.52
CA ALA A 383 -27.86 -6.88 10.92
C ALA A 383 -28.77 -5.98 11.77
N SER A 384 -29.55 -6.52 12.71
CA SER A 384 -30.26 -5.69 13.68
C SER A 384 -29.35 -5.45 14.89
N VAL A 385 -28.99 -4.19 15.13
CA VAL A 385 -28.22 -3.82 16.33
C VAL A 385 -29.15 -3.71 17.54
N LYS A 386 -30.40 -3.28 17.32
CA LYS A 386 -31.46 -3.14 18.36
C LYS A 386 -31.82 -4.43 19.09
N LYS A 387 -31.66 -5.61 18.49
CA LYS A 387 -31.96 -6.91 19.14
C LYS A 387 -30.86 -7.42 20.08
N GLN A 388 -29.68 -6.80 20.08
CA GLN A 388 -28.55 -7.19 20.93
C GLN A 388 -28.43 -6.33 22.22
N PHE A 389 -29.33 -5.37 22.44
CA PHE A 389 -29.47 -4.58 23.67
C PHE A 389 -30.10 -5.41 24.81
N LYS A 390 -29.46 -6.50 25.23
CA LYS A 390 -29.69 -7.04 26.58
C LYS A 390 -28.47 -6.67 27.41
N ALA A 391 -28.52 -5.49 28.03
CA ALA A 391 -27.55 -5.11 29.04
C ALA A 391 -27.74 -6.04 30.25
N ASP A 392 -26.74 -6.86 30.56
CA ASP A 392 -26.57 -7.38 31.92
C ASP A 392 -26.00 -6.23 32.74
N SER A 393 -26.87 -5.57 33.51
CA SER A 393 -26.58 -4.42 34.33
C SER A 393 -25.74 -4.80 35.55
N THR A 394 -24.42 -4.62 35.48
CA THR A 394 -23.58 -4.59 36.71
C THR A 394 -22.57 -3.45 36.79
N TYR A 395 -22.44 -2.58 35.78
CA TYR A 395 -21.54 -1.42 35.87
C TYR A 395 -22.15 -0.20 35.18
N SER A 396 -22.85 0.65 35.92
CA SER A 396 -23.24 1.99 35.44
C SER A 396 -22.93 3.05 36.49
N GLN A 397 -22.19 4.09 36.09
CA GLN A 397 -22.44 5.46 36.54
C GLN A 397 -22.09 6.45 35.42
N LYS A 398 -23.12 7.22 35.03
CA LYS A 398 -23.17 8.43 34.18
C LYS A 398 -23.06 8.26 32.66
N HIS A 399 -24.24 8.32 32.02
CA HIS A 399 -24.62 8.46 30.59
C HIS A 399 -24.88 7.19 29.75
N ASP A 400 -24.62 6.00 30.29
CA ASP A 400 -24.49 4.77 29.49
C ASP A 400 -25.73 3.85 29.45
N GLU A 401 -26.89 4.29 28.98
CA GLU A 401 -28.02 3.36 28.75
C GLU A 401 -28.61 3.36 27.32
N GLU A 402 -28.40 4.40 26.50
CA GLU A 402 -29.10 4.47 25.19
C GLU A 402 -28.29 3.97 23.98
N TRP A 403 -26.96 4.07 24.01
CA TRP A 403 -26.11 3.76 22.85
C TRP A 403 -24.64 3.56 23.25
N PHE A 404 -23.86 2.92 22.36
CA PHE A 404 -22.40 2.75 22.48
C PHE A 404 -21.75 2.90 21.10
N TYR A 405 -20.45 3.11 21.04
CA TYR A 405 -19.74 3.22 19.76
C TYR A 405 -19.41 1.85 19.17
N ILE A 406 -19.56 1.75 17.85
CA ILE A 406 -19.19 0.58 17.05
C ILE A 406 -18.11 1.00 16.05
N PRO A 407 -16.99 0.25 15.95
CA PRO A 407 -15.95 0.56 14.99
C PRO A 407 -16.34 0.05 13.60
N VAL A 408 -16.18 0.91 12.59
CA VAL A 408 -16.34 0.55 11.18
C VAL A 408 -15.03 0.75 10.44
N SER A 409 -14.50 -0.33 9.86
CA SER A 409 -13.24 -0.34 9.12
C SER A 409 -13.47 -0.18 7.62
N ILE A 410 -12.64 0.60 6.93
CA ILE A 410 -12.73 0.80 5.48
C ILE A 410 -11.55 0.09 4.80
N LYS A 411 -11.83 -0.85 3.89
CA LYS A 411 -10.80 -1.59 3.14
C LYS A 411 -11.07 -1.54 1.65
N TYR A 412 -10.04 -1.22 0.86
CA TYR A 412 -10.13 -1.30 -0.59
C TYR A 412 -10.06 -2.76 -1.07
N LYS A 413 -11.20 -3.45 -0.97
CA LYS A 413 -11.36 -4.87 -1.27
C LYS A 413 -12.79 -5.19 -1.70
N ILE A 414 -12.94 -6.10 -2.66
CA ILE A 414 -14.22 -6.77 -2.93
C ILE A 414 -14.51 -7.74 -1.78
N LEU A 415 -15.51 -7.44 -0.96
CA LEU A 415 -15.87 -8.25 0.21
C LEU A 415 -16.50 -9.59 -0.22
N PRO A 416 -16.00 -10.72 0.28
CA PRO A 416 -16.59 -12.03 0.01
C PRO A 416 -17.69 -12.32 1.04
N PHE A 417 -18.94 -12.04 0.68
CA PHE A 417 -20.08 -12.36 1.54
C PHE A 417 -20.39 -13.86 1.52
N SER A 418 -20.78 -14.37 2.69
CA SER A 418 -21.43 -15.66 2.85
C SER A 418 -22.78 -15.69 2.12
N SER A 419 -23.38 -16.87 1.96
CA SER A 419 -24.67 -17.05 1.29
C SER A 419 -25.83 -16.24 1.91
N ASN A 420 -25.73 -15.87 3.19
CA ASN A 420 -26.68 -14.98 3.89
C ASN A 420 -26.60 -13.50 3.41
N GLY A 421 -25.54 -13.13 2.69
CA GLY A 421 -25.32 -11.77 2.19
C GLY A 421 -25.04 -10.73 3.28
N MET A 422 -24.67 -11.16 4.49
CA MET A 422 -24.40 -10.31 5.65
C MET A 422 -23.00 -10.57 6.25
N THR A 423 -22.68 -11.83 6.57
CA THR A 423 -21.38 -12.20 7.15
C THR A 423 -20.35 -12.41 6.04
N LEU A 424 -19.08 -12.44 6.41
CA LEU A 424 -17.96 -12.59 5.47
C LEU A 424 -17.32 -13.96 5.57
N THR A 425 -16.93 -14.53 4.43
CA THR A 425 -16.18 -15.78 4.38
C THR A 425 -14.73 -15.57 4.87
N ASN A 426 -14.07 -16.66 5.27
CA ASN A 426 -12.68 -16.63 5.76
C ASN A 426 -11.64 -16.77 4.63
N GLU A 427 -11.91 -16.19 3.45
CA GLU A 427 -10.93 -16.12 2.35
C GLU A 427 -9.63 -15.42 2.81
N SER A 428 -8.48 -15.79 2.25
CA SER A 428 -7.12 -15.45 2.71
C SER A 428 -6.98 -14.12 3.50
N VAL A 429 -7.08 -12.97 2.83
CA VAL A 429 -6.86 -11.64 3.46
C VAL A 429 -7.98 -11.23 4.42
N MET A 430 -9.16 -11.85 4.34
CA MET A 430 -10.27 -11.53 5.25
C MET A 430 -9.99 -11.94 6.68
N LYS A 431 -9.22 -13.00 6.90
CA LYS A 431 -8.80 -13.41 8.26
C LYS A 431 -8.05 -12.28 8.96
N LEU A 432 -7.08 -11.68 8.26
CA LEU A 432 -6.34 -10.52 8.75
C LEU A 432 -7.26 -9.32 9.03
N TYR A 433 -8.18 -9.01 8.11
CA TYR A 433 -9.09 -7.87 8.31
C TYR A 433 -10.04 -8.07 9.48
N LYS A 434 -10.56 -9.29 9.68
CA LYS A 434 -11.37 -9.62 10.86
C LYS A 434 -10.59 -9.49 12.16
N ALA A 435 -9.33 -9.96 12.17
CA ALA A 435 -8.42 -9.76 13.30
C ALA A 435 -8.19 -8.26 13.61
N GLN A 436 -7.93 -7.45 12.59
CA GLN A 436 -7.79 -6.00 12.77
C GLN A 436 -9.06 -5.34 13.30
N CYS A 437 -10.25 -5.80 12.90
CA CYS A 437 -11.51 -5.34 13.47
C CYS A 437 -11.67 -5.77 14.94
N ALA A 438 -11.28 -7.00 15.29
CA ALA A 438 -11.25 -7.47 16.68
C ALA A 438 -10.29 -6.65 17.55
N PHE A 439 -9.09 -6.35 17.05
CA PHE A 439 -8.10 -5.48 17.71
C PHE A 439 -8.68 -4.10 18.03
N LYS A 440 -9.37 -3.48 17.05
CA LYS A 440 -10.03 -2.19 17.25
C LYS A 440 -11.12 -2.26 18.31
N ASN A 441 -11.90 -3.34 18.31
CA ASN A 441 -12.97 -3.54 19.28
C ASN A 441 -12.45 -3.74 20.71
N LYS A 442 -11.35 -4.49 20.88
CA LYS A 442 -10.67 -4.68 22.17
C LYS A 442 -10.29 -3.33 22.80
N ILE A 443 -9.66 -2.46 22.01
CA ILE A 443 -9.30 -1.10 22.46
C ILE A 443 -10.54 -0.28 22.79
N LEU A 444 -11.55 -0.27 21.92
CA LEU A 444 -12.76 0.53 22.15
C LEU A 444 -13.49 0.11 23.43
N THR A 445 -13.53 -1.19 23.72
CA THR A 445 -14.17 -1.74 24.93
C THR A 445 -13.53 -1.21 26.22
N LYS A 446 -12.23 -0.88 26.21
CA LYS A 446 -11.56 -0.26 27.36
C LYS A 446 -11.86 1.23 27.53
N ASN A 447 -12.50 1.87 26.54
CA ASN A 447 -12.75 3.30 26.49
C ASN A 447 -14.24 3.66 26.47
N GLN A 448 -15.12 2.69 26.73
CA GLN A 448 -16.56 2.89 26.91
C GLN A 448 -17.11 1.79 27.82
N VAL A 449 -18.28 1.98 28.42
CA VAL A 449 -18.86 1.00 29.34
C VAL A 449 -19.29 -0.31 28.64
N HIS A 450 -19.82 -0.19 27.44
CA HIS A 450 -20.36 -1.34 26.70
C HIS A 450 -19.35 -1.98 25.74
N GLN A 451 -19.20 -3.30 25.84
CA GLN A 451 -18.50 -4.09 24.82
C GLN A 451 -19.40 -4.29 23.60
N SER A 452 -18.92 -3.93 22.42
CA SER A 452 -19.61 -4.26 21.18
C SER A 452 -19.31 -5.71 20.77
N ASP A 453 -20.33 -6.54 20.62
CA ASP A 453 -20.19 -7.89 20.07
C ASP A 453 -19.89 -7.91 18.57
N ILE A 454 -20.10 -6.76 17.92
CA ILE A 454 -20.12 -6.65 16.48
C ILE A 454 -19.20 -5.55 15.99
N THR A 455 -18.65 -5.75 14.80
CA THR A 455 -17.94 -4.70 14.08
C THR A 455 -18.30 -4.76 12.60
N PHE A 456 -18.09 -3.66 11.89
CA PHE A 456 -18.42 -3.59 10.47
C PHE A 456 -17.19 -3.30 9.62
N ILE A 457 -17.22 -3.80 8.39
CA ILE A 457 -16.21 -3.51 7.38
C ILE A 457 -16.85 -3.08 6.07
N ILE A 458 -16.37 -1.98 5.51
CA ILE A 458 -16.79 -1.44 4.22
C ILE A 458 -15.76 -1.82 3.17
N GLY A 459 -16.23 -2.28 2.01
CA GLY A 459 -15.40 -2.64 0.86
C GLY A 459 -15.70 -1.81 -0.39
N SER A 460 -14.82 -1.92 -1.38
CA SER A 460 -14.97 -1.27 -2.69
C SER A 460 -15.95 -1.99 -3.63
N GLY A 461 -16.58 -3.05 -3.13
CA GLY A 461 -17.60 -3.86 -3.80
C GLY A 461 -17.78 -5.19 -3.04
N TRP A 462 -18.54 -6.10 -3.62
CA TRP A 462 -18.83 -7.39 -3.00
C TRP A 462 -19.03 -8.52 -4.00
N LYS A 463 -18.85 -9.76 -3.53
CA LYS A 463 -19.19 -11.00 -4.23
C LYS A 463 -19.86 -11.97 -3.26
N MET A 464 -20.73 -12.82 -3.78
CA MET A 464 -21.45 -13.82 -3.00
C MET A 464 -21.78 -15.02 -3.90
N THR A 465 -21.81 -16.22 -3.33
CA THR A 465 -22.38 -17.40 -4.00
C THR A 465 -23.56 -17.90 -3.19
N LYS A 466 -24.72 -18.03 -3.82
CA LYS A 466 -25.95 -18.53 -3.20
C LYS A 466 -26.58 -19.56 -4.13
N ASN A 467 -26.82 -20.77 -3.62
CA ASN A 467 -27.38 -21.90 -4.38
C ASN A 467 -26.62 -22.16 -5.70
N GLY A 468 -25.28 -22.17 -5.64
CA GLY A 468 -24.41 -22.36 -6.81
C GLY A 468 -24.28 -21.15 -7.74
N GLN A 469 -25.20 -20.17 -7.66
CA GLN A 469 -25.16 -18.96 -8.49
C GLN A 469 -24.23 -17.89 -7.91
N LYS A 470 -23.43 -17.26 -8.78
CA LYS A 470 -22.45 -16.24 -8.42
C LYS A 470 -23.00 -14.83 -8.64
N PHE A 471 -23.08 -14.06 -7.56
CA PHE A 471 -23.48 -12.66 -7.55
C PHE A 471 -22.26 -11.78 -7.26
N LYS A 472 -22.17 -10.62 -7.91
CA LYS A 472 -21.09 -9.66 -7.68
C LYS A 472 -21.51 -8.24 -8.02
N ASN A 473 -21.01 -7.28 -7.25
CA ASN A 473 -21.07 -5.87 -7.58
C ASN A 473 -19.68 -5.24 -7.41
N HIS A 474 -19.19 -4.61 -8.47
CA HIS A 474 -17.91 -3.93 -8.50
C HIS A 474 -18.06 -2.40 -8.64
N LYS A 475 -19.28 -1.86 -8.47
CA LYS A 475 -19.51 -0.42 -8.56
C LYS A 475 -18.91 0.26 -7.32
N LYS A 476 -17.97 1.18 -7.54
CA LYS A 476 -17.29 2.01 -6.51
C LYS A 476 -18.23 2.73 -5.53
N ARG A 477 -19.52 2.85 -5.86
CA ARG A 477 -20.55 3.56 -5.09
C ARG A 477 -21.36 2.66 -4.13
N ASP A 478 -21.16 1.34 -4.12
CA ASP A 478 -21.93 0.41 -3.27
C ASP A 478 -21.27 0.14 -1.90
N TRP A 479 -20.48 1.10 -1.40
CA TRP A 479 -19.81 1.00 -0.09
C TRP A 479 -20.81 1.03 1.07
N GLU A 480 -22.04 1.49 0.85
CA GLU A 480 -23.13 1.51 1.83
C GLU A 480 -23.61 0.12 2.28
N ARG A 481 -23.05 -0.97 1.74
CA ARG A 481 -23.28 -2.35 2.18
C ARG A 481 -22.10 -2.85 3.02
N PRO A 482 -22.14 -2.69 4.36
CA PRO A 482 -21.09 -3.18 5.22
C PRO A 482 -21.15 -4.72 5.36
N GLY A 483 -19.99 -5.35 5.50
CA GLY A 483 -19.86 -6.71 5.98
C GLY A 483 -19.89 -6.74 7.50
N TYR A 484 -20.58 -7.75 8.04
CA TYR A 484 -20.78 -7.96 9.47
C TYR A 484 -19.78 -8.97 10.02
N ILE A 485 -19.17 -8.64 11.17
CA ILE A 485 -18.21 -9.48 11.90
C ILE A 485 -18.72 -9.62 13.34
N ASN A 486 -18.97 -10.86 13.78
CA ASN A 486 -19.51 -11.17 15.11
C ASN A 486 -18.43 -11.78 16.01
N LEU A 487 -17.94 -10.99 16.95
CA LEU A 487 -16.78 -11.30 17.78
C LEU A 487 -17.11 -12.16 19.00
N THR A 488 -18.39 -12.40 19.30
CA THR A 488 -18.82 -13.30 20.40
C THR A 488 -19.29 -14.67 19.92
N ASN A 489 -19.45 -14.86 18.60
CA ASN A 489 -19.90 -16.12 18.03
C ASN A 489 -19.03 -16.53 16.82
N GLN A 490 -19.48 -16.29 15.59
CA GLN A 490 -18.84 -16.80 14.37
C GLN A 490 -17.33 -16.47 14.25
N ASP A 491 -16.92 -15.30 14.74
CA ASP A 491 -15.59 -14.72 14.57
C ASP A 491 -14.81 -14.62 15.91
N ILE A 492 -15.25 -15.28 16.99
CA ILE A 492 -14.61 -15.23 18.33
C ILE A 492 -13.15 -15.64 18.35
N LYS A 493 -12.75 -16.60 17.51
CA LYS A 493 -11.35 -17.04 17.37
C LYS A 493 -10.37 -15.91 17.03
N TYR A 494 -10.84 -14.82 16.42
CA TYR A 494 -9.98 -13.69 16.09
C TYR A 494 -9.67 -12.83 17.32
N VAL A 495 -10.51 -12.86 18.36
CA VAL A 495 -10.21 -12.22 19.66
C VAL A 495 -9.01 -12.91 20.29
N GLN A 496 -9.06 -14.23 20.46
CA GLN A 496 -7.93 -15.03 20.97
C GLN A 496 -6.65 -14.83 20.14
N MET A 497 -6.79 -14.80 18.81
CA MET A 497 -5.65 -14.62 17.91
C MET A 497 -4.97 -13.25 18.09
N ILE A 498 -5.67 -12.22 18.57
CA ILE A 498 -5.06 -10.93 18.90
C ILE A 498 -4.20 -11.03 20.14
N ASP A 499 -4.70 -11.68 21.19
CA ASP A 499 -3.94 -11.84 22.43
C ASP A 499 -2.65 -12.64 22.17
N ASP A 500 -2.75 -13.73 21.42
CA ASP A 500 -1.58 -14.52 21.02
C ASP A 500 -0.59 -13.70 20.17
N ALA A 501 -1.09 -12.86 19.26
CA ALA A 501 -0.25 -12.01 18.42
C ALA A 501 0.49 -10.94 19.24
N LEU A 502 -0.17 -10.38 20.26
CA LEU A 502 0.41 -9.41 21.18
C LEU A 502 1.50 -10.07 22.03
N ILE A 503 1.21 -11.24 22.62
CA ILE A 503 2.19 -12.03 23.37
C ILE A 503 3.42 -12.33 22.49
N TRP A 504 3.20 -12.80 21.27
CA TRP A 504 4.28 -13.07 20.31
C TRP A 504 5.13 -11.82 20.07
N TYR A 505 4.50 -10.70 19.71
CA TYR A 505 5.22 -9.48 19.37
C TYR A 505 6.05 -8.96 20.56
N ARG A 506 5.48 -9.01 21.78
CA ARG A 506 6.19 -8.64 23.02
C ARG A 506 7.36 -9.56 23.32
N ASP A 507 7.22 -10.86 23.06
CA ASP A 507 8.30 -11.83 23.23
C ASP A 507 9.42 -11.58 22.20
N VAL A 508 9.08 -11.21 20.96
CA VAL A 508 10.08 -10.77 19.97
C VAL A 508 10.85 -9.55 20.49
N GLU A 509 10.17 -8.52 21.01
CA GLU A 509 10.83 -7.33 21.57
C GLU A 509 11.76 -7.67 22.75
N LYS A 510 11.30 -8.53 23.66
CA LYS A 510 12.00 -8.87 24.90
C LYS A 510 13.17 -9.82 24.69
N ASN A 511 12.95 -10.88 23.91
CA ASN A 511 13.83 -12.04 23.83
C ASN A 511 14.39 -12.28 22.41
N GLY A 512 13.84 -11.64 21.38
CA GLY A 512 14.16 -11.92 19.98
C GLY A 512 15.62 -11.74 19.60
N LYS A 513 16.36 -10.86 20.30
CA LYS A 513 17.81 -10.69 20.13
C LYS A 513 18.61 -11.97 20.39
N LYS A 514 18.11 -12.86 21.27
CA LYS A 514 18.78 -14.12 21.62
C LYS A 514 18.51 -15.25 20.62
N TRP A 515 17.51 -15.07 19.76
CA TRP A 515 17.09 -16.11 18.84
C TRP A 515 17.94 -16.10 17.57
N LYS A 516 18.11 -17.30 16.98
CA LYS A 516 18.82 -17.48 15.72
C LYS A 516 17.91 -18.18 14.72
N VAL A 517 18.05 -17.81 13.45
CA VAL A 517 17.33 -18.42 12.32
C VAL A 517 18.12 -19.53 11.65
N GLU A 518 19.45 -19.43 11.65
CA GLU A 518 20.37 -20.36 11.01
C GLU A 518 21.46 -20.83 12.01
N PRO A 519 22.05 -22.04 11.85
CA PRO A 519 21.75 -23.05 10.83
C PRO A 519 20.45 -23.84 11.10
N LYS A 520 19.85 -23.66 12.29
CA LYS A 520 18.53 -24.17 12.66
C LYS A 520 17.82 -23.08 13.47
N PRO A 521 16.54 -22.80 13.21
CA PRO A 521 15.80 -21.85 14.02
C PRO A 521 15.72 -22.28 15.49
N THR A 522 16.03 -21.38 16.42
CA THR A 522 15.92 -21.63 17.87
C THR A 522 14.46 -21.79 18.32
N ARG A 523 13.51 -21.44 17.46
CA ARG A 523 12.07 -21.45 17.73
C ARG A 523 11.28 -21.84 16.48
N LYS A 524 10.11 -22.46 16.69
CA LYS A 524 9.22 -22.91 15.59
C LYS A 524 8.68 -21.74 14.76
N GLU A 525 8.49 -20.58 15.38
CA GLU A 525 7.95 -19.36 14.77
C GLU A 525 8.94 -18.67 13.82
N LEU A 526 10.23 -19.02 13.88
CA LEU A 526 11.30 -18.43 13.07
C LEU A 526 11.59 -19.19 11.78
N TYR A 527 10.98 -20.37 11.61
CA TYR A 527 11.06 -21.07 10.34
C TYR A 527 10.32 -20.27 9.25
N PRO A 528 10.94 -20.05 8.09
CA PRO A 528 10.36 -19.25 7.02
C PRO A 528 9.14 -19.93 6.42
N LEU A 529 8.16 -19.12 6.04
CA LEU A 529 6.99 -19.56 5.29
C LEU A 529 6.98 -18.87 3.92
N ILE A 530 7.21 -19.61 2.85
CA ILE A 530 7.20 -19.07 1.48
C ILE A 530 5.76 -18.99 0.96
N LEU A 531 5.14 -17.82 1.15
CA LEU A 531 3.82 -17.50 0.60
C LEU A 531 3.96 -16.75 -0.73
N SER A 532 3.11 -17.09 -1.70
CA SER A 532 3.01 -16.35 -2.97
C SER A 532 2.61 -14.87 -2.80
N ASN A 533 2.01 -14.51 -1.66
CA ASN A 533 1.54 -13.15 -1.33
C ASN A 533 2.23 -12.56 -0.08
N SER A 534 3.47 -12.98 0.21
CA SER A 534 4.26 -12.45 1.34
C SER A 534 4.40 -10.92 1.23
N PRO A 535 4.42 -10.15 2.33
CA PRO A 535 4.79 -8.74 2.28
C PRO A 535 6.13 -8.60 1.55
N GLY A 536 6.11 -7.85 0.44
CA GLY A 536 7.19 -7.87 -0.57
C GLY A 536 8.53 -7.29 -0.12
N TYR A 537 8.68 -6.88 1.14
CA TYR A 537 9.88 -6.22 1.65
C TYR A 537 10.89 -7.16 2.36
N TRP A 538 10.55 -8.45 2.56
CA TRP A 538 11.48 -9.47 3.11
C TRP A 538 11.52 -10.74 2.25
N GLY A 539 11.07 -10.66 0.99
CA GLY A 539 10.93 -11.83 0.12
C GLY A 539 12.27 -12.51 -0.15
N ALA A 540 13.30 -11.73 -0.49
CA ALA A 540 14.65 -12.22 -0.77
C ALA A 540 15.29 -12.86 0.48
N ALA A 541 15.21 -12.19 1.63
CA ALA A 541 15.74 -12.70 2.90
C ALA A 541 15.07 -14.02 3.29
N LYS A 542 13.74 -14.09 3.23
CA LYS A 542 12.99 -15.33 3.50
C LYS A 542 13.35 -16.45 2.54
N LYS A 543 13.46 -16.16 1.24
CA LYS A 543 13.85 -17.16 0.23
C LYS A 543 15.25 -17.69 0.49
N LYS A 544 16.19 -16.81 0.88
CA LYS A 544 17.56 -17.19 1.27
C LYS A 544 17.54 -18.12 2.49
N ILE A 545 16.88 -17.71 3.58
CA ILE A 545 16.77 -18.51 4.81
C ILE A 545 16.11 -19.87 4.50
N ALA A 546 15.00 -19.89 3.77
CA ALA A 546 14.31 -21.14 3.42
C ALA A 546 15.18 -22.07 2.59
N THR A 547 15.96 -21.52 1.64
CA THR A 547 16.87 -22.30 0.80
C THR A 547 17.99 -22.93 1.64
N ASN A 548 18.61 -22.14 2.52
CA ASN A 548 19.68 -22.61 3.39
C ASN A 548 19.20 -23.69 4.37
N LEU A 549 18.01 -23.51 4.94
CA LEU A 549 17.37 -24.49 5.83
C LEU A 549 16.77 -25.69 5.09
N LYS A 550 16.74 -25.68 3.75
CA LYS A 550 15.99 -26.64 2.92
C LYS A 550 14.55 -26.78 3.38
N GLU A 551 13.91 -25.67 3.73
CA GLU A 551 12.63 -25.66 4.43
C GLU A 551 11.48 -26.18 3.53
N ILE A 552 10.56 -26.94 4.14
CA ILE A 552 9.51 -27.70 3.44
C ILE A 552 8.52 -26.82 2.67
N SER A 553 8.29 -25.57 3.07
CA SER A 553 7.40 -24.63 2.37
C SER A 553 7.92 -24.19 1.00
N LEU A 554 9.16 -24.54 0.63
CA LEU A 554 9.65 -24.39 -0.74
C LEU A 554 8.92 -25.31 -1.73
N LEU A 555 8.33 -26.41 -1.25
CA LEU A 555 7.70 -27.42 -2.08
C LEU A 555 6.35 -26.96 -2.63
N TRP A 556 6.09 -27.33 -3.89
CA TRP A 556 4.86 -27.05 -4.60
C TRP A 556 3.62 -27.49 -3.83
N GLN A 557 2.65 -26.57 -3.69
CA GLN A 557 1.37 -26.79 -3.01
C GLN A 557 1.48 -27.09 -1.50
N VAL A 558 2.64 -26.90 -0.88
CA VAL A 558 2.81 -27.09 0.57
C VAL A 558 2.53 -25.79 1.31
N GLY A 559 1.35 -25.70 1.92
CA GLY A 559 0.93 -24.54 2.70
C GLY A 559 1.23 -24.66 4.21
N PRO A 560 0.84 -23.66 5.02
CA PRO A 560 1.06 -23.66 6.47
C PRO A 560 0.54 -24.90 7.18
N SER A 561 -0.64 -25.39 6.79
CA SER A 561 -1.25 -26.59 7.38
C SER A 561 -0.50 -27.88 7.03
N ASN A 562 0.04 -27.99 5.83
CA ASN A 562 0.87 -29.13 5.42
C ASN A 562 2.19 -29.15 6.18
N ARG A 563 2.80 -27.96 6.35
CA ARG A 563 4.04 -27.76 7.10
C ARG A 563 3.90 -28.16 8.56
N ILE A 564 2.81 -27.77 9.23
CA ILE A 564 2.53 -28.16 10.62
C ILE A 564 2.55 -29.68 10.79
N LYS A 565 1.88 -30.43 9.90
CA LYS A 565 1.85 -31.90 9.94
C LYS A 565 3.23 -32.56 9.82
N ALA A 566 4.13 -31.98 9.02
CA ALA A 566 5.50 -32.47 8.92
C ALA A 566 6.32 -32.15 10.18
N HIS A 567 6.17 -30.93 10.72
CA HIS A 567 6.86 -30.49 11.93
C HIS A 567 6.44 -31.30 13.16
N GLU A 568 5.17 -31.67 13.29
CA GLU A 568 4.66 -32.57 14.34
C GLU A 568 5.34 -33.95 14.31
N LYS A 569 5.85 -34.37 13.14
CA LYS A 569 6.61 -35.60 12.94
C LYS A 569 8.12 -35.37 12.97
N ASN A 570 8.58 -34.22 13.47
CA ASN A 570 9.99 -33.81 13.51
C ASN A 570 10.67 -33.76 12.13
N ILE A 571 9.92 -33.50 11.06
CA ILE A 571 10.43 -33.37 9.69
C ILE A 571 10.35 -31.90 9.26
N TYR A 572 11.51 -31.27 9.08
CA TYR A 572 11.63 -29.82 8.80
C TYR A 572 12.20 -29.49 7.43
N THR A 573 12.87 -30.44 6.79
CA THR A 573 13.57 -30.23 5.51
C THR A 573 12.95 -31.05 4.38
N TRP A 574 12.97 -30.51 3.16
CA TRP A 574 12.42 -31.18 1.99
C TRP A 574 13.27 -32.40 1.54
N ASP A 575 14.55 -32.43 1.91
CA ASP A 575 15.47 -33.52 1.60
C ASP A 575 15.45 -34.64 2.63
N ASN A 576 14.65 -34.53 3.70
CA ASN A 576 14.52 -35.59 4.70
C ASN A 576 14.12 -36.93 4.05
N PRO A 577 14.82 -38.04 4.31
CA PRO A 577 14.55 -39.34 3.68
C PRO A 577 13.12 -39.85 3.89
N LYS A 578 12.52 -39.55 5.04
CA LYS A 578 11.15 -39.98 5.38
C LYS A 578 10.08 -39.13 4.71
N LEU A 579 10.41 -37.92 4.23
CA LEU A 579 9.42 -37.01 3.67
C LEU A 579 8.76 -37.57 2.41
N ASN A 580 7.43 -37.60 2.43
CA ASN A 580 6.55 -37.95 1.31
C ASN A 580 5.25 -37.12 1.39
N PRO A 581 4.43 -37.08 0.32
CA PRO A 581 3.16 -36.35 0.30
C PRO A 581 2.18 -36.77 1.41
N GLN A 582 2.17 -38.02 1.86
CA GLN A 582 1.25 -38.50 2.90
C GLN A 582 1.60 -37.89 4.27
N ILE A 583 2.89 -37.72 4.58
CA ILE A 583 3.34 -36.98 5.77
C ILE A 583 2.84 -35.54 5.76
N LEU A 584 2.83 -34.91 4.58
CA LEU A 584 2.30 -33.56 4.37
C LEU A 584 0.76 -33.52 4.35
N GLY A 585 0.08 -34.66 4.51
CA GLY A 585 -1.38 -34.76 4.55
C GLY A 585 -2.08 -34.76 3.20
N PHE A 586 -1.38 -35.08 2.11
CA PHE A 586 -2.00 -35.31 0.80
C PHE A 586 -2.56 -36.71 0.71
N LYS A 587 -3.77 -36.85 0.12
CA LYS A 587 -4.39 -38.15 -0.13
C LYS A 587 -3.56 -38.95 -1.14
N LYS A 588 -3.32 -40.23 -0.83
CA LYS A 588 -2.63 -41.20 -1.72
C LYS A 588 -3.32 -41.27 -3.08
N GLU A 589 -2.57 -41.61 -4.12
CA GLU A 589 -3.01 -41.73 -5.52
C GLU A 589 -3.58 -40.49 -6.22
N THR A 590 -3.69 -39.33 -5.54
CA THR A 590 -4.13 -38.10 -6.21
C THR A 590 -3.06 -37.56 -7.18
N LYS A 591 -3.47 -36.94 -8.31
CA LYS A 591 -2.56 -36.26 -9.28
C LYS A 591 -1.59 -35.32 -8.56
N ARG A 592 -2.07 -34.57 -7.55
CA ARG A 592 -1.23 -33.66 -6.74
C ARG A 592 -0.17 -34.39 -5.93
N ALA A 593 -0.52 -35.48 -5.26
CA ALA A 593 0.44 -36.28 -4.49
C ALA A 593 1.52 -36.89 -5.42
N LYS A 594 1.14 -37.42 -6.58
CA LYS A 594 2.07 -38.01 -7.57
C LYS A 594 3.06 -36.97 -8.11
N ILE A 595 2.57 -35.77 -8.45
CA ILE A 595 3.42 -34.65 -8.89
C ILE A 595 4.39 -34.25 -7.78
N LEU A 596 3.89 -34.03 -6.56
CA LEU A 596 4.72 -33.62 -5.43
C LEU A 596 5.80 -34.66 -5.09
N GLN A 597 5.47 -35.94 -5.16
CA GLN A 597 6.45 -37.02 -4.98
C GLN A 597 7.58 -36.90 -6.01
N LYS A 598 7.25 -36.74 -7.31
CA LYS A 598 8.25 -36.55 -8.37
C LYS A 598 9.13 -35.31 -8.14
N ILE A 599 8.56 -34.20 -7.66
CA ILE A 599 9.33 -33.00 -7.28
C ILE A 599 10.32 -33.32 -6.15
N ILE A 600 9.89 -34.03 -5.11
CA ILE A 600 10.77 -34.46 -4.01
C ILE A 600 11.89 -35.36 -4.54
N ASP A 601 11.56 -36.33 -5.40
CA ASP A 601 12.49 -37.32 -5.92
C ASP A 601 13.58 -36.68 -6.79
N VAL A 602 13.22 -35.86 -7.79
CA VAL A 602 14.20 -35.24 -8.70
C VAL A 602 15.18 -34.33 -7.94
N ASN A 603 14.73 -33.70 -6.85
CA ASN A 603 15.57 -32.84 -6.04
C ASN A 603 16.52 -33.62 -5.12
N LYS A 604 16.19 -34.86 -4.77
CA LYS A 604 17.07 -35.79 -4.02
C LYS A 604 18.07 -36.54 -4.93
N MET A 605 17.78 -36.66 -6.23
CA MET A 605 18.66 -37.33 -7.19
C MET A 605 19.97 -36.55 -7.45
N LYS A 606 21.10 -37.25 -7.60
CA LYS A 606 22.41 -36.62 -7.89
C LYS A 606 22.56 -36.23 -9.38
N LYS A 607 22.42 -37.21 -10.27
CA LYS A 607 22.70 -37.09 -11.72
C LYS A 607 21.51 -36.53 -12.50
N THR A 608 20.33 -37.14 -12.37
CA THR A 608 19.11 -36.76 -13.09
C THR A 608 18.69 -35.33 -12.72
N LYS A 609 18.47 -34.49 -13.74
CA LYS A 609 18.03 -33.09 -13.56
C LYS A 609 16.59 -32.85 -13.97
N ILE A 610 15.99 -33.76 -14.72
CA ILE A 610 14.62 -33.66 -15.21
C ILE A 610 13.99 -35.04 -15.25
N LEU A 611 12.73 -35.14 -14.86
CA LEU A 611 11.89 -36.33 -14.98
C LEU A 611 10.59 -35.93 -15.69
N PRO A 612 9.98 -36.82 -16.50
CA PRO A 612 10.51 -38.12 -16.92
C PRO A 612 11.69 -37.96 -17.90
N LYS A 613 12.43 -39.06 -18.15
CA LYS A 613 13.53 -39.05 -19.14
C LYS A 613 13.02 -38.86 -20.56
N LYS A 614 11.87 -39.46 -20.86
CA LYS A 614 11.14 -39.33 -22.12
C LYS A 614 9.70 -38.95 -21.79
N ILE A 615 9.16 -37.97 -22.51
CA ILE A 615 7.80 -37.47 -22.40
C ILE A 615 6.99 -38.21 -23.45
N GLU A 616 6.04 -39.06 -23.06
CA GLU A 616 5.25 -39.84 -24.01
C GLU A 616 4.11 -39.02 -24.63
N ASN A 617 3.48 -38.11 -23.86
CA ASN A 617 2.34 -37.34 -24.36
C ASN A 617 2.72 -36.43 -25.54
N ASN A 618 1.79 -36.29 -26.49
CA ASN A 618 1.92 -35.39 -27.64
C ASN A 618 0.70 -34.45 -27.73
N LEU A 619 0.34 -33.81 -26.61
CA LEU A 619 -0.77 -32.84 -26.54
C LEU A 619 -0.67 -31.79 -27.66
N ASP A 620 -1.75 -31.57 -28.40
CA ASP A 620 -1.83 -30.65 -29.54
C ASP A 620 -0.72 -30.79 -30.61
N ASN A 621 -0.16 -32.01 -30.73
CA ASN A 621 0.95 -32.31 -31.62
C ASN A 621 2.20 -31.45 -31.35
N TRP A 622 2.45 -31.11 -30.08
CA TRP A 622 3.56 -30.24 -29.69
C TRP A 622 4.92 -30.82 -30.06
N LYS A 623 5.07 -32.14 -30.22
CA LYS A 623 6.36 -32.76 -30.59
C LYS A 623 6.79 -32.47 -32.03
N ASN A 624 5.86 -32.11 -32.91
CA ASN A 624 6.16 -31.88 -34.33
C ASN A 624 6.87 -30.53 -34.55
N PRO A 625 8.16 -30.50 -34.92
CA PRO A 625 8.91 -29.26 -35.08
C PRO A 625 8.66 -28.57 -36.44
N ASN A 626 7.86 -29.17 -37.32
CA ASN A 626 7.66 -28.70 -38.70
C ASN A 626 6.44 -27.79 -38.90
N ARG A 627 5.80 -27.35 -37.81
CA ARG A 627 4.64 -26.44 -37.84
C ARG A 627 5.09 -25.01 -37.57
N VAL A 628 4.35 -24.02 -38.11
CA VAL A 628 4.51 -22.63 -37.65
C VAL A 628 3.98 -22.54 -36.22
N GLU A 629 4.72 -21.84 -35.37
CA GLU A 629 4.40 -21.71 -33.96
C GLU A 629 4.20 -20.25 -33.60
N PHE A 630 3.11 -19.97 -32.91
CA PHE A 630 2.82 -18.69 -32.29
C PHE A 630 3.00 -18.84 -30.78
N TYR A 631 3.79 -17.97 -30.16
CA TYR A 631 3.93 -17.87 -28.71
C TYR A 631 3.29 -16.56 -28.28
N VAL A 632 2.31 -16.63 -27.39
CA VAL A 632 1.45 -15.51 -27.03
C VAL A 632 1.44 -15.32 -25.53
N ASP A 633 1.59 -14.06 -25.12
CA ASP A 633 1.45 -13.64 -23.72
C ASP A 633 0.67 -12.32 -23.64
N PHE A 634 -0.17 -12.18 -22.59
CA PHE A 634 -1.03 -11.02 -22.41
C PHE A 634 -0.73 -10.28 -21.12
N GLU A 635 -0.59 -8.96 -21.21
CA GLU A 635 -0.56 -8.10 -20.04
C GLU A 635 -1.95 -7.47 -19.81
N THR A 636 -2.41 -7.54 -18.56
CA THR A 636 -3.79 -7.17 -18.20
C THR A 636 -3.88 -6.31 -16.95
N LEU A 637 -4.93 -5.48 -16.89
CA LEU A 637 -5.32 -4.76 -15.69
C LEU A 637 -6.38 -5.53 -14.89
N ASN A 638 -6.24 -5.54 -13.57
CA ASN A 638 -7.25 -6.13 -12.70
C ASN A 638 -8.39 -5.15 -12.39
N SER A 639 -9.60 -5.72 -12.22
CA SER A 639 -10.82 -5.09 -11.73
C SER A 639 -10.64 -4.11 -10.56
N LEU A 640 -9.72 -4.44 -9.66
CA LEU A 640 -9.44 -3.69 -8.44
C LEU A 640 -8.60 -2.44 -8.66
N TYR A 641 -7.89 -2.26 -9.77
CA TYR A 641 -6.92 -1.16 -9.91
C TYR A 641 -7.18 -0.26 -11.14
N GLY A 642 -8.13 -0.62 -12.02
CA GLY A 642 -8.43 0.15 -13.24
C GLY A 642 -9.87 0.10 -13.78
N GLY A 643 -10.84 -0.52 -13.09
CA GLY A 643 -12.16 -0.78 -13.70
C GLY A 643 -12.20 -2.16 -14.37
N LYS A 644 -13.16 -2.45 -15.26
CA LYS A 644 -13.31 -3.80 -15.89
C LYS A 644 -11.94 -4.30 -16.40
N SER A 645 -11.59 -5.55 -16.11
CA SER A 645 -10.31 -6.13 -16.53
C SER A 645 -10.16 -5.99 -18.04
N ILE A 646 -9.04 -5.41 -18.49
CA ILE A 646 -8.74 -5.12 -19.89
C ILE A 646 -7.34 -5.61 -20.22
N ILE A 647 -7.17 -6.15 -21.42
CA ILE A 647 -5.87 -6.45 -22.03
C ILE A 647 -5.33 -5.13 -22.60
N TYR A 648 -4.08 -4.79 -22.27
CA TYR A 648 -3.45 -3.55 -22.74
C TYR A 648 -2.18 -3.80 -23.57
N LEU A 649 -1.62 -5.00 -23.51
CA LEU A 649 -0.54 -5.44 -24.38
C LEU A 649 -0.72 -6.92 -24.71
N ILE A 650 -0.53 -7.25 -25.98
CA ILE A 650 -0.44 -8.63 -26.48
C ILE A 650 0.93 -8.79 -27.14
N GLY A 651 1.70 -9.76 -26.66
CA GLY A 651 2.93 -10.21 -27.31
C GLY A 651 2.66 -11.38 -28.24
N LEU A 652 3.34 -11.40 -29.38
CA LEU A 652 3.29 -12.49 -30.34
C LEU A 652 4.70 -12.76 -30.89
N THR A 653 5.29 -13.88 -30.50
CA THR A 653 6.46 -14.41 -31.20
C THR A 653 6.03 -15.43 -32.25
N VAL A 654 6.41 -15.21 -33.51
CA VAL A 654 6.18 -16.12 -34.63
C VAL A 654 7.46 -16.85 -34.95
N VAL A 655 7.43 -18.18 -34.94
CA VAL A 655 8.56 -19.05 -35.33
C VAL A 655 8.20 -19.81 -36.59
N ILE A 656 9.06 -19.68 -37.61
CA ILE A 656 8.91 -20.38 -38.89
C ILE A 656 9.93 -21.54 -38.94
N PRO A 657 9.47 -22.80 -39.10
CA PRO A 657 10.37 -23.95 -39.12
C PRO A 657 11.17 -24.01 -40.43
N ASP A 658 12.33 -24.66 -40.40
CA ASP A 658 13.26 -24.68 -41.54
C ASP A 658 12.65 -25.28 -42.82
N LYS A 659 11.74 -26.25 -42.69
CA LYS A 659 10.99 -26.81 -43.83
C LYS A 659 10.19 -25.74 -44.59
N ILE A 660 9.51 -24.85 -43.85
CA ILE A 660 8.70 -23.77 -44.45
C ILE A 660 9.60 -22.64 -44.94
N LYS A 661 10.68 -22.33 -44.21
CA LYS A 661 11.68 -21.36 -44.66
C LYS A 661 12.27 -21.71 -46.02
N LYS A 662 12.69 -22.97 -46.20
CA LYS A 662 13.19 -23.50 -47.47
C LYS A 662 12.13 -23.42 -48.56
N LYS A 663 10.90 -23.89 -48.28
CA LYS A 663 9.79 -23.89 -49.25
C LYS A 663 9.42 -22.49 -49.77
N PHE A 664 9.47 -21.47 -48.91
CA PHE A 664 9.02 -20.11 -49.22
C PHE A 664 10.18 -19.10 -49.32
N HIS A 665 11.43 -19.58 -49.43
CA HIS A 665 12.64 -18.75 -49.60
C HIS A 665 12.70 -17.54 -48.64
N THR A 666 12.42 -17.77 -47.35
CA THR A 666 12.41 -16.70 -46.34
C THR A 666 13.52 -16.87 -45.32
N ASN A 667 14.20 -15.76 -45.01
CA ASN A 667 15.24 -15.72 -43.97
C ASN A 667 14.67 -15.54 -42.56
N ASN A 668 13.38 -15.27 -42.42
CA ASN A 668 12.73 -15.03 -41.13
C ASN A 668 12.58 -16.34 -40.36
N LYS A 669 13.43 -16.56 -39.35
CA LYS A 669 13.34 -17.71 -38.43
C LYS A 669 12.39 -17.45 -37.27
N LYS A 670 12.49 -16.27 -36.67
CA LYS A 670 11.73 -15.86 -35.50
C LYS A 670 11.49 -14.36 -35.57
N ARG A 671 10.30 -13.89 -35.23
CA ARG A 671 9.98 -12.46 -35.13
C ARG A 671 8.97 -12.20 -34.03
N TYR A 672 9.24 -11.19 -33.21
CA TYR A 672 8.33 -10.68 -32.20
C TYR A 672 7.48 -9.52 -32.74
N TYR A 673 6.26 -9.42 -32.23
CA TYR A 673 5.30 -8.35 -32.47
C TYR A 673 4.62 -7.99 -31.14
N ASP A 674 4.48 -6.71 -30.87
CA ASP A 674 3.74 -6.18 -29.72
C ASP A 674 2.54 -5.35 -30.17
N PHE A 675 1.37 -5.62 -29.60
CA PHE A 675 0.14 -4.86 -29.85
C PHE A 675 -0.25 -4.10 -28.59
N LYS A 676 0.07 -2.81 -28.57
CA LYS A 676 -0.05 -1.94 -27.39
C LYS A 676 -1.27 -1.03 -27.49
N ALA A 677 -2.05 -0.98 -26.41
CA ALA A 677 -3.14 -0.03 -26.29
C ALA A 677 -2.60 1.39 -26.09
N GLU A 678 -3.17 2.40 -26.76
CA GLU A 678 -2.78 3.80 -26.57
C GLU A 678 -3.41 4.40 -25.30
N SER A 679 -4.53 3.82 -24.86
CA SER A 679 -5.25 4.21 -23.65
C SER A 679 -5.97 3.01 -23.04
N LEU A 680 -6.29 3.09 -21.75
CA LEU A 680 -6.96 2.02 -21.00
C LEU A 680 -8.47 2.01 -21.24
N THR A 681 -8.86 1.79 -22.50
CA THR A 681 -10.27 1.81 -22.93
C THR A 681 -10.67 0.49 -23.58
N LYS A 682 -11.99 0.25 -23.63
CA LYS A 682 -12.53 -0.90 -24.36
C LYS A 682 -12.23 -0.83 -25.86
N SER A 683 -12.24 0.38 -26.44
CA SER A 683 -11.96 0.58 -27.87
C SER A 683 -10.54 0.14 -28.20
N GLU A 684 -9.58 0.53 -27.35
CA GLU A 684 -8.19 0.14 -27.53
C GLU A 684 -7.97 -1.36 -27.32
N GLU A 685 -8.61 -1.97 -26.31
CA GLU A 685 -8.58 -3.44 -26.15
C GLU A 685 -9.11 -4.14 -27.42
N TYR A 686 -10.19 -3.64 -28.02
CA TYR A 686 -10.72 -4.18 -29.27
C TYR A 686 -9.71 -4.04 -30.42
N ARG A 687 -9.12 -2.85 -30.58
CA ARG A 687 -8.15 -2.55 -31.65
C ARG A 687 -6.96 -3.50 -31.59
N ILE A 688 -6.31 -3.65 -30.42
CA ILE A 688 -5.12 -4.50 -30.30
C ILE A 688 -5.41 -5.99 -30.51
N ILE A 689 -6.61 -6.47 -30.08
CA ILE A 689 -7.02 -7.85 -30.34
C ILE A 689 -7.23 -8.07 -31.84
N GLU A 690 -7.87 -7.13 -32.53
CA GLU A 690 -8.08 -7.21 -33.98
C GLU A 690 -6.77 -7.19 -34.76
N GLU A 691 -5.83 -6.32 -34.40
CA GLU A 691 -4.50 -6.25 -35.01
C GLU A 691 -3.72 -7.56 -34.81
N TRP A 692 -3.71 -8.09 -33.59
CA TRP A 692 -3.08 -9.36 -33.28
C TRP A 692 -3.65 -10.52 -34.12
N LEU A 693 -4.98 -10.66 -34.15
CA LEU A 693 -5.64 -11.71 -34.92
C LEU A 693 -5.41 -11.54 -36.43
N ASN A 694 -5.40 -10.30 -36.93
CA ASN A 694 -5.08 -10.01 -38.32
C ASN A 694 -3.63 -10.37 -38.66
N GLN A 695 -2.68 -10.15 -37.74
CA GLN A 695 -1.29 -10.54 -37.92
C GLN A 695 -1.13 -12.08 -37.95
N MET A 696 -1.83 -12.82 -37.10
CA MET A 696 -1.85 -14.28 -37.20
C MET A 696 -2.43 -14.74 -38.55
N LYS A 697 -3.52 -14.11 -39.00
CA LYS A 697 -4.14 -14.40 -40.30
C LYS A 697 -3.22 -14.09 -41.48
N SER A 698 -2.43 -13.02 -41.40
CA SER A 698 -1.48 -12.64 -42.45
C SER A 698 -0.37 -13.68 -42.60
N VAL A 699 0.14 -14.21 -41.49
CA VAL A 699 1.12 -15.32 -41.48
C VAL A 699 0.53 -16.58 -42.12
N LEU A 700 -0.70 -16.95 -41.76
CA LEU A 700 -1.38 -18.10 -42.35
C LEU A 700 -1.54 -17.95 -43.87
N LYS A 701 -1.98 -16.78 -44.34
CA LYS A 701 -2.12 -16.49 -45.77
C LYS A 701 -0.77 -16.54 -46.49
N LYS A 702 0.26 -15.93 -45.91
CA LYS A 702 1.61 -15.83 -46.50
C LYS A 702 2.22 -17.20 -46.78
N TYR A 703 2.02 -18.17 -45.89
CA TYR A 703 2.61 -19.51 -45.99
C TYR A 703 1.61 -20.58 -46.45
N ASN A 704 0.43 -20.17 -46.95
CA ASN A 704 -0.66 -21.05 -47.38
C ASN A 704 -1.03 -22.14 -46.33
N LEU A 705 -1.22 -21.71 -45.09
CA LEU A 705 -1.50 -22.57 -43.93
C LEU A 705 -2.95 -22.41 -43.47
N LYS A 706 -3.53 -23.49 -42.95
CA LYS A 706 -4.81 -23.48 -42.22
C LYS A 706 -4.56 -23.45 -40.71
N ARG A 707 -5.60 -23.15 -39.93
CA ARG A 707 -5.51 -23.11 -38.46
C ARG A 707 -5.02 -24.43 -37.85
N LYS A 708 -5.35 -25.57 -38.46
CA LYS A 708 -4.88 -26.90 -38.05
C LYS A 708 -3.40 -27.15 -38.33
N ASP A 709 -2.74 -26.32 -39.13
CA ASP A 709 -1.34 -26.53 -39.52
C ASP A 709 -0.36 -25.81 -38.57
N VAL A 710 -0.87 -25.06 -37.59
CA VAL A 710 -0.07 -24.23 -36.67
C VAL A 710 -0.35 -24.54 -35.21
N ASN A 711 0.62 -24.27 -34.33
CA ASN A 711 0.42 -24.26 -32.89
C ASN A 711 0.38 -22.83 -32.35
N CYS A 712 -0.43 -22.59 -31.31
CA CYS A 712 -0.50 -21.32 -30.61
C CYS A 712 -0.29 -21.58 -29.12
N TYR A 713 0.95 -21.43 -28.66
CA TYR A 713 1.33 -21.68 -27.28
C TYR A 713 1.11 -20.45 -26.41
N CYS A 714 0.62 -20.71 -25.21
CA CYS A 714 0.69 -19.78 -24.09
C CYS A 714 1.15 -20.57 -22.85
N TRP A 715 1.66 -19.88 -21.83
CA TRP A 715 2.16 -20.62 -20.67
C TRP A 715 1.03 -21.30 -19.90
N SER A 716 -0.16 -20.68 -19.82
CA SER A 716 -1.25 -21.20 -19.00
C SER A 716 -2.64 -20.91 -19.56
N ASN A 717 -3.67 -21.50 -18.98
CA ASN A 717 -5.07 -21.14 -19.31
C ASN A 717 -5.46 -19.69 -18.93
N ALA A 718 -4.55 -18.87 -18.41
CA ALA A 718 -4.79 -17.46 -18.14
C ALA A 718 -5.12 -16.68 -19.42
N GLU A 719 -4.34 -16.85 -20.50
CA GLU A 719 -4.53 -16.13 -21.77
C GLU A 719 -5.91 -16.43 -22.37
N ASN A 720 -6.31 -17.70 -22.38
CA ASN A 720 -7.65 -18.12 -22.79
C ASN A 720 -8.75 -17.51 -21.89
N SER A 721 -8.53 -17.46 -20.58
CA SER A 721 -9.48 -16.84 -19.63
C SER A 721 -9.63 -15.34 -19.90
N PHE A 722 -8.54 -14.64 -20.19
CA PHE A 722 -8.56 -13.21 -20.53
C PHE A 722 -9.24 -12.95 -21.86
N LEU A 723 -8.94 -13.74 -22.90
CA LEU A 723 -9.59 -13.63 -24.21
C LEU A 723 -11.08 -13.90 -24.13
N ASN A 724 -11.52 -14.93 -23.40
CA ASN A 724 -12.94 -15.21 -23.21
C ASN A 724 -13.66 -14.09 -22.44
N ALA A 725 -12.99 -13.50 -21.45
CA ALA A 725 -13.52 -12.33 -20.77
C ALA A 725 -13.63 -11.12 -21.71
N ALA A 726 -12.68 -10.93 -22.64
CA ALA A 726 -12.71 -9.89 -23.66
C ALA A 726 -13.82 -10.14 -24.69
N ARG A 727 -13.98 -11.37 -25.18
CA ARG A 727 -15.08 -11.77 -26.08
C ARG A 727 -16.43 -11.39 -25.49
N LYS A 728 -16.65 -11.72 -24.22
CA LYS A 728 -17.87 -11.31 -23.50
C LYS A 728 -18.02 -9.79 -23.33
N ARG A 729 -16.92 -9.06 -23.16
CA ARG A 729 -16.97 -7.59 -23.05
C ARG A 729 -17.36 -6.91 -24.36
N HIS A 730 -17.02 -7.52 -25.50
CA HIS A 730 -17.14 -6.95 -26.84
C HIS A 730 -18.22 -7.59 -27.71
N GLY A 731 -19.04 -8.50 -27.16
CA GLY A 731 -20.09 -9.19 -27.92
C GLY A 731 -19.53 -10.13 -29.00
N LYS A 732 -18.36 -10.74 -28.76
CA LYS A 732 -17.63 -11.63 -29.68
C LYS A 732 -17.61 -13.08 -29.20
N GLU A 733 -18.55 -13.49 -28.36
CA GLU A 733 -18.68 -14.86 -27.87
C GLU A 733 -18.85 -15.86 -29.02
N ASN A 734 -19.59 -15.50 -30.07
CA ASN A 734 -19.82 -16.38 -31.24
C ASN A 734 -18.88 -16.11 -32.41
N SER A 735 -17.90 -15.22 -32.26
CA SER A 735 -16.95 -14.89 -33.33
C SER A 735 -15.94 -16.02 -33.53
N SER A 736 -15.94 -16.62 -34.72
CA SER A 736 -14.91 -17.60 -35.13
C SER A 736 -13.52 -16.95 -35.23
N LYS A 737 -13.45 -15.68 -35.64
CA LYS A 737 -12.20 -14.91 -35.72
C LYS A 737 -11.53 -14.78 -34.34
N TRP A 738 -12.30 -14.49 -33.30
CA TRP A 738 -11.79 -14.32 -31.93
C TRP A 738 -11.62 -15.64 -31.17
N LYS A 739 -11.90 -16.78 -31.82
CA LYS A 739 -11.66 -18.09 -31.26
C LYS A 739 -10.23 -18.52 -31.59
N VAL A 740 -9.38 -18.56 -30.57
CA VAL A 740 -8.00 -19.02 -30.66
C VAL A 740 -7.85 -20.28 -29.82
N ASP A 741 -7.51 -21.38 -30.47
CA ASP A 741 -7.17 -22.63 -29.78
C ASP A 741 -5.73 -22.50 -29.28
N PHE A 742 -5.59 -22.27 -27.97
CA PHE A 742 -4.31 -22.19 -27.28
C PHE A 742 -3.87 -23.57 -26.77
N THR A 743 -2.58 -23.87 -26.93
CA THR A 743 -1.92 -24.99 -26.26
C THR A 743 -1.32 -24.49 -24.94
N ASP A 744 -1.89 -24.95 -23.83
CA ASP A 744 -1.41 -24.65 -22.47
C ASP A 744 -0.15 -25.47 -22.17
N VAL A 745 1.00 -24.80 -22.23
CA VAL A 745 2.31 -25.44 -22.01
C VAL A 745 2.46 -25.93 -20.57
N MET A 746 1.89 -25.23 -19.59
CA MET A 746 1.92 -25.68 -18.19
C MET A 746 1.11 -26.97 -18.00
N GLU A 747 -0.06 -27.12 -18.63
CA GLU A 747 -0.81 -28.37 -18.55
C GLU A 747 -0.12 -29.49 -19.32
N LEU A 748 0.51 -29.21 -20.47
CA LEU A 748 1.37 -30.17 -21.18
C LEU A 748 2.40 -30.78 -20.23
N ILE A 749 3.20 -29.94 -19.55
CA ILE A 749 4.24 -30.43 -18.63
C ILE A 749 3.70 -30.96 -17.30
N LYS A 750 2.45 -30.66 -16.91
CA LYS A 750 1.84 -31.19 -15.68
C LYS A 750 1.06 -32.48 -15.89
N SER A 751 0.55 -32.72 -17.09
CA SER A 751 -0.23 -33.91 -17.44
C SER A 751 0.62 -35.16 -17.29
N GLU A 752 1.83 -35.12 -17.85
CA GLU A 752 2.91 -36.04 -17.58
C GLU A 752 4.00 -35.27 -16.83
N PRO A 753 4.07 -35.37 -15.49
CA PRO A 753 4.77 -34.38 -14.68
C PRO A 753 6.26 -34.23 -15.04
N VAL A 754 6.57 -33.22 -15.85
CA VAL A 754 7.93 -32.79 -16.20
C VAL A 754 8.45 -31.92 -15.07
N VAL A 755 9.19 -32.54 -14.15
CA VAL A 755 9.75 -31.88 -12.96
C VAL A 755 11.24 -31.69 -13.13
N ILE A 756 11.75 -30.52 -12.73
CA ILE A 756 13.14 -30.12 -12.90
C ILE A 756 13.79 -29.97 -11.53
N LYS A 757 15.03 -30.43 -11.39
CA LYS A 757 15.84 -30.25 -10.19
C LYS A 757 15.99 -28.76 -9.88
N ASP A 758 15.98 -28.42 -8.59
CA ASP A 758 15.95 -27.06 -8.04
C ASP A 758 14.65 -26.26 -8.34
N CYS A 759 13.69 -26.83 -9.07
CA CYS A 759 12.35 -26.25 -9.27
C CYS A 759 11.34 -26.73 -8.21
N LEU A 760 11.56 -26.34 -6.95
CA LEU A 760 10.73 -26.81 -5.82
C LEU A 760 9.30 -26.24 -5.83
N SER A 761 9.13 -25.01 -6.33
CA SER A 761 7.86 -24.26 -6.32
C SER A 761 6.85 -24.71 -7.39
N GLY A 762 7.21 -25.67 -8.25
CA GLY A 762 6.32 -26.28 -9.24
C GLY A 762 6.47 -25.72 -10.65
N PHE A 763 5.36 -25.29 -11.26
CA PHE A 763 5.25 -25.11 -12.72
C PHE A 763 4.98 -23.65 -13.14
N GLY A 764 5.43 -22.67 -12.35
CA GLY A 764 5.41 -21.28 -12.79
C GLY A 764 6.51 -21.03 -13.82
N LEU A 765 6.25 -20.23 -14.86
CA LEU A 765 7.19 -19.99 -15.98
C LEU A 765 8.59 -19.61 -15.48
N LYS A 766 8.66 -18.59 -14.61
CA LYS A 766 9.92 -18.12 -14.00
C LYS A 766 10.61 -19.16 -13.11
N SER A 767 9.85 -20.06 -12.47
CA SER A 767 10.43 -21.12 -11.64
C SER A 767 11.06 -22.20 -12.52
N VAL A 768 10.32 -22.64 -13.55
CA VAL A 768 10.76 -23.64 -14.52
C VAL A 768 11.98 -23.13 -15.29
N SER A 769 11.88 -21.95 -15.88
CA SER A 769 12.96 -21.35 -16.66
C SER A 769 14.20 -21.07 -15.82
N GLY A 770 14.03 -20.56 -14.59
CA GLY A 770 15.14 -20.34 -13.67
C GLY A 770 15.88 -21.63 -13.32
N ALA A 771 15.16 -22.74 -13.09
CA ALA A 771 15.77 -24.03 -12.83
C ALA A 771 16.46 -24.63 -14.07
N MET A 772 15.84 -24.52 -15.26
CA MET A 772 16.43 -24.94 -16.52
C MET A 772 17.70 -24.15 -16.85
N ASN A 773 17.68 -22.83 -16.67
CA ASN A 773 18.84 -21.98 -16.89
C ASN A 773 19.99 -22.31 -15.92
N LYS A 774 19.68 -22.51 -14.63
CA LYS A 774 20.66 -22.93 -13.61
C LYS A 774 21.40 -24.22 -13.99
N HIS A 775 20.73 -25.11 -14.72
CA HIS A 775 21.29 -26.37 -15.20
C HIS A 775 21.77 -26.33 -16.66
N GLY A 776 21.89 -25.14 -17.27
CA GLY A 776 22.41 -24.98 -18.63
C GLY A 776 21.51 -25.53 -19.74
N MET A 777 20.22 -25.74 -19.45
CA MET A 777 19.25 -26.29 -20.41
C MET A 777 18.70 -25.21 -21.34
N ILE A 778 18.59 -23.98 -20.86
CA ILE A 778 18.15 -22.81 -21.64
C ILE A 778 19.07 -21.62 -21.36
N ASN A 779 19.14 -20.68 -22.29
CA ASN A 779 20.10 -19.56 -22.21
C ASN A 779 19.48 -18.32 -21.56
N LYS A 780 18.20 -18.06 -21.81
CA LYS A 780 17.53 -16.84 -21.35
C LYS A 780 17.44 -16.76 -19.84
N LYS A 781 17.72 -15.56 -19.32
CA LYS A 781 17.57 -15.16 -17.92
C LYS A 781 16.54 -14.04 -17.82
N TYR A 782 15.79 -14.02 -16.72
CA TYR A 782 14.93 -12.88 -16.37
C TYR A 782 15.77 -11.75 -15.78
N ASP A 783 16.15 -10.81 -16.63
CA ASP A 783 16.84 -9.57 -16.26
C ASP A 783 16.01 -8.36 -16.73
N THR A 784 15.01 -8.00 -15.94
CA THR A 784 14.05 -6.91 -16.25
C THR A 784 13.57 -6.28 -14.95
N LYS A 785 13.28 -4.97 -15.00
CA LYS A 785 12.73 -4.24 -13.85
C LYS A 785 11.32 -4.76 -13.53
N CYS A 786 10.62 -5.32 -14.50
CA CYS A 786 9.33 -5.99 -14.36
C CYS A 786 9.48 -7.41 -13.76
N SER A 787 9.51 -7.48 -12.42
CA SER A 787 9.67 -8.76 -11.72
C SER A 787 8.42 -9.64 -11.69
N SER A 788 7.23 -9.15 -12.05
CA SER A 788 5.98 -9.92 -12.12
C SER A 788 4.88 -9.19 -12.91
N GLY A 789 3.83 -9.91 -13.33
CA GLY A 789 2.64 -9.29 -13.93
C GLY A 789 1.93 -8.27 -13.02
N GLU A 790 2.08 -8.37 -11.69
CA GLU A 790 1.57 -7.32 -10.78
C GLU A 790 2.39 -6.03 -10.86
N VAL A 791 3.71 -6.15 -11.02
CA VAL A 791 4.60 -5.00 -11.22
C VAL A 791 4.38 -4.40 -12.62
N SER A 792 4.24 -5.23 -13.65
CA SER A 792 3.82 -4.83 -15.01
C SER A 792 2.56 -3.98 -14.96
N MET A 793 1.54 -4.45 -14.24
CA MET A 793 0.27 -3.73 -14.07
C MET A 793 0.43 -2.36 -13.39
N ALA A 794 1.28 -2.28 -12.36
CA ALA A 794 1.52 -1.03 -11.65
C ALA A 794 2.27 -0.01 -12.50
N PHE A 795 3.25 -0.49 -13.27
CA PHE A 795 3.97 0.27 -14.27
C PHE A 795 3.07 0.75 -15.39
N ALA A 796 2.18 -0.10 -15.91
CA ALA A 796 1.18 0.26 -16.90
C ALA A 796 0.27 1.38 -16.38
N ILE A 797 -0.27 1.27 -15.17
CA ILE A 797 -1.10 2.35 -14.59
C ILE A 797 -0.32 3.66 -14.51
N ASN A 798 0.95 3.60 -14.10
CA ASN A 798 1.80 4.80 -14.08
C ASN A 798 2.03 5.38 -15.48
N TYR A 799 2.30 4.52 -16.47
CA TYR A 799 2.47 4.88 -17.87
C TYR A 799 1.21 5.55 -18.44
N TYR A 800 0.03 4.99 -18.24
CA TYR A 800 -1.20 5.58 -18.76
C TYR A 800 -1.63 6.84 -18.00
N GLU A 801 -1.14 7.06 -16.77
CA GLU A 801 -1.32 8.32 -16.02
C GLU A 801 -0.32 9.42 -16.43
N HIS A 802 0.92 9.11 -16.84
CA HIS A 802 2.01 10.09 -17.04
C HIS A 802 2.78 10.00 -18.37
N LYS A 803 2.48 9.01 -19.22
CA LYS A 803 3.07 8.76 -20.55
C LYS A 803 4.60 8.64 -20.59
N SER A 804 5.19 7.86 -19.68
CA SER A 804 6.65 7.58 -19.64
C SER A 804 7.06 6.41 -20.55
N GLN A 805 7.71 6.69 -21.69
CA GLN A 805 8.03 5.65 -22.69
C GLN A 805 8.95 4.53 -22.16
N GLU A 806 9.98 4.85 -21.37
CA GLU A 806 10.91 3.86 -20.78
C GLU A 806 10.19 2.75 -20.01
N VAL A 807 9.10 3.09 -19.31
CA VAL A 807 8.30 2.15 -18.54
C VAL A 807 7.56 1.16 -19.44
N MET A 808 7.06 1.64 -20.58
CA MET A 808 6.35 0.78 -21.53
C MET A 808 7.31 -0.16 -22.26
N ASP A 809 8.51 0.31 -22.59
CA ASP A 809 9.53 -0.51 -23.26
C ASP A 809 9.99 -1.67 -22.36
N ASP A 810 10.15 -1.46 -21.04
CA ASP A 810 10.44 -2.54 -20.08
C ASP A 810 9.29 -3.56 -19.97
N ILE A 811 8.03 -3.12 -20.02
CA ILE A 811 6.87 -4.03 -20.05
C ILE A 811 6.86 -4.86 -21.34
N VAL A 812 7.16 -4.26 -22.49
CA VAL A 812 7.24 -4.97 -23.78
C VAL A 812 8.37 -5.98 -23.77
N GLY A 813 9.55 -5.60 -23.28
CA GLY A 813 10.68 -6.52 -23.14
C GLY A 813 10.39 -7.68 -22.19
N TYR A 814 9.66 -7.42 -21.10
CA TYR A 814 9.18 -8.47 -20.18
C TYR A 814 8.25 -9.47 -20.87
N ASN A 815 7.28 -8.98 -21.64
CA ASN A 815 6.29 -9.79 -22.36
C ASN A 815 6.93 -10.58 -23.54
N GLU A 816 7.90 -9.97 -24.25
CA GLU A 816 8.72 -10.67 -25.26
C GLU A 816 9.51 -11.81 -24.62
N LEU A 817 10.13 -11.56 -23.46
CA LEU A 817 10.89 -12.56 -22.74
C LEU A 817 10.02 -13.75 -22.32
N ASP A 818 8.79 -13.52 -21.87
CA ASP A 818 7.85 -14.60 -21.52
C ASP A 818 7.57 -15.48 -22.76
N CYS A 819 7.35 -14.90 -23.95
CA CYS A 819 7.21 -15.67 -25.20
C CYS A 819 8.48 -16.46 -25.57
N ASP A 820 9.63 -15.81 -25.50
CA ASP A 820 10.94 -16.38 -25.85
C ASP A 820 11.32 -17.56 -24.94
N VAL A 821 11.02 -17.47 -23.66
CA VAL A 821 11.31 -18.53 -22.68
C VAL A 821 10.44 -19.76 -22.95
N ILE A 822 9.16 -19.59 -23.30
CA ILE A 822 8.29 -20.72 -23.67
C ILE A 822 8.88 -21.43 -24.90
N TYR A 823 9.36 -20.68 -25.89
CA TYR A 823 10.02 -21.23 -27.07
C TYR A 823 11.29 -22.03 -26.73
N GLU A 824 12.17 -21.51 -25.86
CA GLU A 824 13.38 -22.24 -25.45
C GLU A 824 13.04 -23.52 -24.68
N ILE A 825 12.05 -23.48 -23.79
CA ILE A 825 11.59 -24.66 -23.02
C ILE A 825 11.13 -25.75 -23.98
N LEU A 826 10.19 -25.45 -24.89
CA LEU A 826 9.68 -26.45 -25.83
C LEU A 826 10.76 -26.97 -26.77
N THR A 827 11.66 -26.10 -27.24
CA THR A 827 12.78 -26.49 -28.10
C THR A 827 13.71 -27.47 -27.38
N TYR A 828 14.06 -27.20 -26.12
CA TYR A 828 14.89 -28.10 -25.31
C TYR A 828 14.20 -29.45 -25.09
N LEU A 829 12.92 -29.43 -24.67
CA LEU A 829 12.17 -30.66 -24.41
C LEU A 829 12.05 -31.53 -25.66
N ARG A 830 11.78 -30.96 -26.84
CA ARG A 830 11.79 -31.70 -28.12
C ARG A 830 13.15 -32.31 -28.44
N LYS A 831 14.22 -31.57 -28.24
CA LYS A 831 15.56 -32.05 -28.60
C LYS A 831 16.04 -33.18 -27.70
N HIS A 832 15.64 -33.18 -26.42
CA HIS A 832 16.26 -34.04 -25.41
C HIS A 832 15.31 -35.05 -24.75
N HIS A 833 13.99 -34.91 -24.91
CA HIS A 833 13.01 -35.66 -24.12
C HIS A 833 11.80 -36.20 -24.89
N THR A 834 11.70 -36.07 -26.22
CA THR A 834 10.53 -36.56 -26.98
C THR A 834 10.67 -37.93 -27.60
#